data_AF-A0A9P0FFM8-F1
#
_entry.id   AF-A0A9P0FFM8-F1
#
_cell.length_a   1.000
_cell.length_b   1.000
_cell.length_c   1.000
_cell.angle_alpha   90.00
_cell.angle_beta   90.00
_cell.angle_gamma   90.00
#
_symmetry.space_group_name_H-M   'P 1'
#
loop_
_entity.id
_entity.type
_entity.pdbx_description
1 polymer ?
#
loop_
_entity_poly.entity_id
_entity_poly.type
_entity_poly.pdbx_seq_one_letter_code
_entity_poly.pdbx_strand_id
1 'polypeptide(L)'
;MSSVKEYHNFLQDRKDEFSNVLFMSKAVRAKKSFYQKKSLSPADHKVEVLKSKKIQELIKTVSKQENIAKEKLLEQVQEILNEIGYNKNWKVIRSLGLLLTKICLKTCSGLYLNVAGVKLLRSKMGNCPVIFVPTHRSYADFIQLSYVCFTYDLAIPAIAAGMDFYQMWGMGTLLRDTGAFFMRRSYNNDSLYWTTFKQYIYQLVTNGELPLEFFIEGTRSRSGKSLAPKYGLLSMILKAFFLSQVPDIMFVPISICYDRVLEENLFTFEHLGVPKPKESTSGFLKSMKILKEKFGDTYVHFAPPLSAKEIFADKMDRSAHNLAPLHQQELTNQEKSLLPIMGHSILKSQQKHSVITVFNLIAMILNDNLSRENTALTLGELHERLIFLKNSLEVMGAYIPYKNQEDVLKALSVHSNLVQVVKDKVNIIFNSVVLGDIKTSHLKGHALTDKTMSRSVPLVMLQIYANPAIHLYIDLCFVVTILRVNPELTKDVLFRRFSFLKKIFSLEFVSYEPWINEEFVNALELGTKLKSITRTNGLYSIGNNNLLNNILWSNIEAYFLSYYSILTILKDFSNLLDEKSIYVKAQQALEIQINNMNTTFIHPYSLSLDSLNNCLNSLSLQKIIIKTRRDNKIYYDANTIVIQEISQQFDLYITKLQLVIECHQILNKL
;
A
#
# COMPACT_ATOMS: atom_id res chain seq x y z
N MET A 1 -22.33 1.95 17.77
CA MET A 1 -23.06 0.77 17.24
C MET A 1 -22.20 0.09 16.19
N SER A 2 -21.49 -0.97 16.54
CA SER A 2 -20.78 -1.82 15.58
C SER A 2 -21.80 -2.77 14.94
N SER A 3 -22.28 -2.44 13.73
CA SER A 3 -22.84 -3.48 12.88
C SER A 3 -21.77 -4.55 12.74
N VAL A 4 -22.04 -5.77 13.20
CA VAL A 4 -21.16 -6.93 12.98
C VAL A 4 -20.81 -6.92 11.49
N LYS A 5 -19.52 -6.81 11.15
CA LYS A 5 -19.08 -6.86 9.75
C LYS A 5 -19.36 -8.28 9.26
N GLU A 6 -20.52 -8.48 8.65
CA GLU A 6 -20.90 -9.76 8.09
C GLU A 6 -20.26 -9.91 6.71
N TYR A 7 -19.54 -11.01 6.52
CA TYR A 7 -18.89 -11.35 5.27
C TYR A 7 -19.51 -12.61 4.70
N HIS A 8 -19.90 -12.55 3.42
CA HIS A 8 -20.43 -13.68 2.67
C HIS A 8 -19.33 -14.31 1.83
N ASN A 9 -19.17 -15.64 1.91
CA ASN A 9 -18.26 -16.38 1.05
C ASN A 9 -18.93 -16.69 -0.29
N PHE A 10 -18.85 -15.77 -1.24
CA PHE A 10 -19.52 -15.95 -2.54
C PHE A 10 -18.86 -17.03 -3.41
N LEU A 11 -17.65 -17.49 -3.06
CA LEU A 11 -17.05 -18.66 -3.71
C LEU A 11 -17.80 -19.95 -3.34
N GLN A 12 -18.46 -20.00 -2.18
CA GLN A 12 -19.33 -21.12 -1.82
C GLN A 12 -20.52 -21.22 -2.79
N ASP A 13 -21.16 -20.09 -3.12
CA ASP A 13 -22.21 -20.04 -4.14
C ASP A 13 -21.74 -20.59 -5.49
N ARG A 14 -20.44 -20.45 -5.83
CA ARG A 14 -19.86 -21.01 -7.07
C ARG A 14 -19.63 -22.51 -7.00
N LYS A 15 -19.39 -23.07 -5.81
CA LYS A 15 -19.28 -24.52 -5.60
C LYS A 15 -20.65 -25.19 -5.69
N ASP A 16 -21.68 -24.49 -5.20
CA ASP A 16 -23.06 -25.00 -5.16
C ASP A 16 -23.79 -24.81 -6.51
N GLU A 17 -23.29 -23.94 -7.38
CA GLU A 17 -23.83 -23.73 -8.73
C GLU A 17 -23.55 -24.90 -9.67
N PHE A 18 -24.55 -25.23 -10.50
CA PHE A 18 -24.49 -26.33 -11.45
C PHE A 18 -23.43 -26.13 -12.55
N SER A 19 -23.17 -24.89 -12.98
CA SER A 19 -22.25 -24.61 -14.09
C SER A 19 -21.65 -23.21 -14.07
N ASN A 20 -20.31 -23.16 -14.02
CA ASN A 20 -19.55 -21.93 -14.23
C ASN A 20 -19.86 -21.27 -15.59
N VAL A 21 -20.19 -22.05 -16.62
CA VAL A 21 -20.57 -21.54 -17.95
C VAL A 21 -21.89 -20.79 -17.88
N LEU A 22 -22.88 -21.33 -17.16
CA LEU A 22 -24.18 -20.68 -16.99
C LEU A 22 -24.04 -19.37 -16.20
N PHE A 23 -23.24 -19.37 -15.14
CA PHE A 23 -22.97 -18.16 -14.39
C PHE A 23 -22.32 -17.08 -15.25
N MET A 24 -21.27 -17.42 -15.99
CA MET A 24 -20.56 -16.44 -16.83
C MET A 24 -21.36 -16.03 -18.08
N SER A 25 -22.33 -16.83 -18.52
CA SER A 25 -23.22 -16.50 -19.64
C SER A 25 -24.45 -15.69 -19.22
N LYS A 26 -24.64 -15.42 -17.91
CA LYS A 26 -25.79 -14.64 -17.40
C LYS A 26 -26.00 -13.32 -18.14
N ALA A 27 -27.25 -12.90 -18.23
CA ALA A 27 -27.60 -11.59 -18.75
C ALA A 27 -27.03 -10.49 -17.85
N VAL A 28 -26.21 -9.61 -18.41
CA VAL A 28 -25.54 -8.55 -17.66
C VAL A 28 -26.49 -7.38 -17.45
N ARG A 29 -26.97 -7.18 -16.22
CA ARG A 29 -27.82 -6.04 -15.81
C ARG A 29 -27.06 -5.12 -14.86
N ALA A 30 -25.84 -4.76 -15.25
CA ALA A 30 -24.91 -4.03 -14.41
C ALA A 30 -25.36 -2.58 -14.14
N LYS A 31 -25.33 -2.17 -12.88
CA LYS A 31 -25.59 -0.78 -12.46
C LYS A 31 -24.41 0.11 -12.90
N LYS A 32 -24.71 1.12 -13.71
CA LYS A 32 -23.76 2.15 -14.19
C LYS A 32 -23.46 3.17 -13.09
N SER A 33 -22.28 3.80 -13.12
CA SER A 33 -21.87 4.80 -12.14
C SER A 33 -22.68 6.09 -12.28
N PHE A 34 -22.75 6.61 -13.50
CA PHE A 34 -23.41 7.87 -13.83
C PHE A 34 -24.19 7.70 -15.15
N TYR A 35 -25.50 7.91 -15.11
CA TYR A 35 -26.31 7.81 -16.33
C TYR A 35 -26.16 9.06 -17.17
N GLN A 36 -25.69 8.87 -18.40
CA GLN A 36 -25.49 9.94 -19.37
C GLN A 36 -26.68 10.00 -20.32
N LYS A 37 -26.97 11.19 -20.87
CA LYS A 37 -27.98 11.35 -21.91
C LYS A 37 -27.64 10.53 -23.17
N LYS A 38 -26.34 10.45 -23.49
CA LYS A 38 -25.79 9.65 -24.59
C LYS A 38 -24.75 8.68 -24.02
N SER A 39 -24.94 7.40 -24.25
CA SER A 39 -23.93 6.38 -23.95
C SER A 39 -22.83 6.43 -25.03
N LEU A 40 -21.57 6.48 -24.61
CA LEU A 40 -20.42 6.52 -25.51
C LEU A 40 -19.73 5.15 -25.47
N SER A 41 -19.46 4.58 -26.65
CA SER A 41 -18.55 3.44 -26.74
C SER A 41 -17.10 3.89 -26.45
N PRO A 42 -16.17 2.96 -26.16
CA PRO A 42 -14.77 3.31 -25.99
C PRO A 42 -14.15 3.99 -27.22
N ALA A 43 -14.63 3.65 -28.43
CA ALA A 43 -14.21 4.30 -29.67
C ALA A 43 -14.78 5.72 -29.78
N ASP A 44 -16.08 5.91 -29.48
CA ASP A 44 -16.71 7.25 -29.47
C ASP A 44 -16.01 8.16 -28.47
N HIS A 45 -15.63 7.63 -27.30
CA HIS A 45 -14.91 8.38 -26.28
C HIS A 45 -13.59 8.97 -26.81
N LYS A 46 -12.79 8.18 -27.54
CA LYS A 46 -11.55 8.67 -28.17
C LYS A 46 -11.83 9.80 -29.16
N VAL A 47 -12.89 9.66 -29.97
CA VAL A 47 -13.30 10.68 -30.94
C VAL A 47 -13.74 11.98 -30.24
N GLU A 48 -14.49 11.89 -29.16
CA GLU A 48 -14.91 13.05 -28.35
C GLU A 48 -13.73 13.76 -27.67
N VAL A 49 -12.69 13.02 -27.25
CA VAL A 49 -11.46 13.62 -26.72
C VAL A 49 -10.73 14.39 -27.82
N LEU A 50 -10.56 13.78 -28.99
CA LEU A 50 -9.89 14.40 -30.14
C LEU A 50 -10.60 15.69 -30.59
N LYS A 51 -11.94 15.69 -30.60
CA LYS A 51 -12.77 16.85 -30.97
C LYS A 51 -12.83 17.95 -29.90
N SER A 52 -12.35 17.69 -28.68
CA SER A 52 -12.46 18.65 -27.58
C SER A 52 -11.67 19.93 -27.87
N LYS A 53 -12.21 21.09 -27.44
CA LYS A 53 -11.56 22.40 -27.61
C LYS A 53 -10.14 22.42 -27.02
N LYS A 54 -9.93 21.76 -25.87
CA LYS A 54 -8.62 21.64 -25.21
C LYS A 54 -7.55 21.04 -26.15
N ILE A 55 -7.89 19.96 -26.84
CA ILE A 55 -6.98 19.27 -27.76
C ILE A 55 -6.80 20.04 -29.06
N GLN A 56 -7.88 20.60 -29.60
CA GLN A 56 -7.81 21.43 -30.80
C GLN A 56 -6.92 22.68 -30.61
N GLU A 57 -6.95 23.30 -29.43
CA GLU A 57 -6.05 24.41 -29.09
C GLU A 57 -4.61 23.96 -28.85
N LEU A 58 -4.42 22.83 -28.15
CA LEU A 58 -3.10 22.23 -27.98
C LEU A 58 -2.42 22.00 -29.34
N ILE A 59 -3.12 21.38 -30.28
CA ILE A 59 -2.63 21.12 -31.65
C ILE A 59 -2.29 22.43 -32.36
N LYS A 60 -3.14 23.46 -32.27
CA LYS A 60 -2.86 24.77 -32.86
C LYS A 60 -1.61 25.43 -32.26
N THR A 61 -1.42 25.33 -30.95
CA THR A 61 -0.29 25.92 -30.23
C THR A 61 1.01 25.19 -30.57
N VAL A 62 1.03 23.86 -30.47
CA VAL A 62 2.21 23.04 -30.78
C VAL A 62 2.57 23.15 -32.27
N SER A 63 1.58 23.16 -33.17
CA SER A 63 1.80 23.35 -34.61
C SER A 63 2.56 24.65 -34.91
N LYS A 64 2.19 25.76 -34.24
CA LYS A 64 2.87 27.05 -34.39
C LYS A 64 4.27 27.06 -33.75
N GLN A 65 4.43 26.45 -32.57
CA GLN A 65 5.68 26.47 -31.82
C GLN A 65 6.76 25.59 -32.46
N GLU A 66 6.38 24.40 -32.94
CA GLU A 66 7.31 23.39 -33.47
C GLU A 66 7.33 23.35 -35.02
N ASN A 67 6.53 24.19 -35.68
CA ASN A 67 6.37 24.23 -37.14
C ASN A 67 5.97 22.86 -37.75
N ILE A 68 5.10 22.13 -37.06
CA ILE A 68 4.58 20.83 -37.48
C ILE A 68 3.18 21.00 -38.06
N ALA A 69 2.89 20.31 -39.18
CA ALA A 69 1.55 20.28 -39.79
C ALA A 69 0.48 19.75 -38.80
N LYS A 70 -0.72 20.33 -38.81
CA LYS A 70 -1.78 19.98 -37.87
C LYS A 70 -2.27 18.55 -38.05
N GLU A 71 -2.27 18.07 -39.30
CA GLU A 71 -2.67 16.73 -39.70
C GLU A 71 -1.78 15.69 -39.01
N LYS A 72 -0.46 15.92 -39.02
CA LYS A 72 0.51 15.06 -38.33
C LYS A 72 0.31 15.06 -36.81
N LEU A 73 0.00 16.20 -36.21
CA LEU A 73 -0.30 16.29 -34.78
C LEU A 73 -1.63 15.59 -34.42
N LEU A 74 -2.64 15.66 -35.30
CA LEU A 74 -3.90 14.93 -35.14
C LEU A 74 -3.65 13.41 -35.14
N GLU A 75 -2.83 12.92 -36.08
CA GLU A 75 -2.40 11.52 -36.12
C GLU A 75 -1.68 11.11 -34.83
N GLN A 76 -0.73 11.92 -34.36
CA GLN A 76 -0.02 11.66 -33.09
C GLN A 76 -0.96 11.62 -31.88
N VAL A 77 -1.92 12.55 -31.79
CA VAL A 77 -2.93 12.51 -30.71
C VAL A 77 -3.80 11.27 -30.83
N GLN A 78 -4.17 10.85 -32.05
CA GLN A 78 -4.92 9.62 -32.27
C GLN A 78 -4.12 8.36 -31.87
N GLU A 79 -2.82 8.32 -32.16
CA GLU A 79 -1.91 7.27 -31.69
C GLU A 79 -1.83 7.24 -30.16
N ILE A 80 -1.70 8.40 -29.52
CA ILE A 80 -1.73 8.52 -28.05
C ILE A 80 -3.07 8.00 -27.50
N LEU A 81 -4.20 8.38 -28.10
CA LEU A 81 -5.52 7.90 -27.67
C LEU A 81 -5.69 6.39 -27.86
N ASN A 82 -5.07 5.84 -28.91
CA ASN A 82 -5.02 4.40 -29.14
C ASN A 82 -4.07 3.70 -28.17
N GLU A 83 -2.98 4.32 -27.76
CA GLU A 83 -2.08 3.81 -26.72
C GLU A 83 -2.79 3.77 -25.36
N ILE A 84 -3.48 4.84 -24.96
CA ILE A 84 -4.05 4.95 -23.61
C ILE A 84 -5.42 4.27 -23.48
N GLY A 85 -6.27 4.36 -24.51
CA GLY A 85 -7.72 4.15 -24.33
C GLY A 85 -8.14 2.69 -24.15
N TYR A 86 -9.04 2.42 -23.20
CA TYR A 86 -9.53 1.06 -22.96
C TYR A 86 -10.40 0.55 -24.12
N ASN A 87 -10.67 -0.76 -24.12
CA ASN A 87 -11.68 -1.39 -24.94
C ASN A 87 -12.62 -2.23 -24.04
N LYS A 88 -13.74 -2.71 -24.57
CA LYS A 88 -14.65 -3.58 -23.81
C LYS A 88 -15.18 -4.70 -24.66
N ASN A 89 -14.64 -5.90 -24.46
CA ASN A 89 -15.01 -7.10 -25.20
C ASN A 89 -15.63 -8.13 -24.27
N TRP A 90 -16.95 -8.31 -24.36
CA TRP A 90 -17.69 -9.26 -23.53
C TRP A 90 -17.29 -10.72 -23.74
N LYS A 91 -16.81 -11.10 -24.93
CA LYS A 91 -16.30 -12.45 -25.16
C LYS A 91 -15.05 -12.69 -24.33
N VAL A 92 -14.12 -11.73 -24.33
CA VAL A 92 -12.89 -11.79 -23.53
C VAL A 92 -13.21 -11.78 -22.03
N ILE A 93 -14.05 -10.85 -21.58
CA ILE A 93 -14.46 -10.74 -20.16
C ILE A 93 -15.07 -12.06 -19.67
N ARG A 94 -15.98 -12.68 -20.44
CA ARG A 94 -16.61 -13.94 -20.06
C ARG A 94 -15.62 -15.11 -20.04
N SER A 95 -14.77 -15.22 -21.05
CA SER A 95 -13.74 -16.26 -21.12
C SER A 95 -12.74 -16.16 -19.95
N LEU A 96 -12.31 -14.95 -19.61
CA LEU A 96 -11.42 -14.73 -18.46
C LEU A 96 -12.14 -14.97 -17.14
N GLY A 97 -13.40 -14.56 -16.99
CA GLY A 97 -14.17 -14.86 -15.79
C GLY A 97 -14.36 -16.36 -15.57
N LEU A 98 -14.54 -17.16 -16.63
CA LEU A 98 -14.55 -18.62 -16.53
C LEU A 98 -13.22 -19.19 -16.02
N LEU A 99 -12.10 -18.72 -16.59
CA LEU A 99 -10.77 -19.12 -16.16
C LEU A 99 -10.52 -18.73 -14.70
N LEU A 100 -10.86 -17.49 -14.33
CA LEU A 100 -10.71 -16.97 -12.99
C LEU A 100 -11.54 -17.75 -11.98
N THR A 101 -12.79 -18.07 -12.31
CA THR A 101 -13.67 -18.88 -11.44
C THR A 101 -13.02 -20.23 -11.14
N LYS A 102 -12.48 -20.92 -12.16
CA LYS A 102 -11.75 -22.19 -11.99
C LYS A 102 -10.50 -22.04 -11.13
N ILE A 103 -9.73 -20.97 -11.33
CA ILE A 103 -8.54 -20.68 -10.54
C ILE A 103 -8.94 -20.46 -9.08
N CYS A 104 -9.88 -19.56 -8.81
CA CYS A 104 -10.34 -19.26 -7.44
C CYS A 104 -10.88 -20.50 -6.73
N LEU A 105 -11.71 -21.32 -7.39
CA LEU A 105 -12.23 -22.57 -6.81
C LEU A 105 -11.13 -23.57 -6.42
N LYS A 106 -9.98 -23.52 -7.11
CA LYS A 106 -8.85 -24.40 -6.85
C LYS A 106 -7.89 -23.85 -5.80
N THR A 107 -7.59 -22.55 -5.84
CA THR A 107 -6.49 -21.95 -5.07
C THR A 107 -6.96 -21.26 -3.79
N CYS A 108 -8.17 -20.72 -3.77
CA CYS A 108 -8.72 -19.99 -2.63
C CYS A 108 -9.54 -20.92 -1.74
N SER A 109 -9.41 -20.76 -0.42
CA SER A 109 -10.29 -21.42 0.54
C SER A 109 -11.67 -20.74 0.56
N GLY A 110 -11.71 -19.41 0.50
CA GLY A 110 -12.93 -18.62 0.37
C GLY A 110 -12.66 -17.20 -0.14
N LEU A 111 -13.69 -16.59 -0.73
CA LEU A 111 -13.69 -15.18 -1.13
C LEU A 111 -14.84 -14.48 -0.41
N TYR A 112 -14.48 -13.70 0.60
CA TYR A 112 -15.38 -13.10 1.56
C TYR A 112 -15.66 -11.65 1.21
N LEU A 113 -16.93 -11.28 1.11
CA LEU A 113 -17.37 -9.93 0.74
C LEU A 113 -18.39 -9.37 1.72
N ASN A 114 -18.26 -8.10 2.08
CA ASN A 114 -19.29 -7.38 2.85
C ASN A 114 -20.47 -6.98 1.94
N VAL A 115 -21.41 -7.90 1.71
CA VAL A 115 -22.54 -7.70 0.77
C VAL A 115 -23.36 -6.43 1.09
N ALA A 116 -23.48 -6.06 2.36
CA ALA A 116 -24.14 -4.82 2.78
C ALA A 116 -23.48 -3.56 2.17
N GLY A 117 -22.14 -3.50 2.13
CA GLY A 117 -21.40 -2.38 1.53
C GLY A 117 -21.63 -2.28 0.02
N VAL A 118 -21.70 -3.43 -0.67
CA VAL A 118 -22.01 -3.49 -2.10
C VAL A 118 -23.44 -3.04 -2.39
N LYS A 119 -24.41 -3.48 -1.58
CA LYS A 119 -25.81 -3.03 -1.70
C LYS A 119 -25.95 -1.52 -1.47
N LEU A 120 -25.27 -0.98 -0.46
CA LEU A 120 -25.22 0.47 -0.19
C LEU A 120 -24.60 1.26 -1.35
N LEU A 121 -23.50 0.77 -1.91
CA LEU A 121 -22.90 1.38 -3.09
C LEU A 121 -23.89 1.39 -4.27
N ARG A 122 -24.51 0.24 -4.56
CA ARG A 122 -25.44 0.08 -5.68
C ARG A 122 -26.65 1.00 -5.59
N SER A 123 -27.14 1.30 -4.39
CA SER A 123 -28.25 2.25 -4.18
C SER A 123 -27.85 3.72 -4.41
N LYS A 124 -26.57 4.06 -4.21
CA LYS A 124 -26.03 5.41 -4.47
C LYS A 124 -25.57 5.63 -5.92
N MET A 125 -25.34 4.57 -6.69
CA MET A 125 -24.93 4.66 -8.10
C MET A 125 -26.04 5.18 -9.02
N GLY A 126 -25.66 5.96 -10.03
CA GLY A 126 -26.51 6.42 -11.13
C GLY A 126 -26.50 7.94 -11.33
N ASN A 127 -26.21 8.70 -10.27
CA ASN A 127 -26.40 10.17 -10.27
C ASN A 127 -25.11 10.98 -10.43
N CYS A 128 -23.96 10.38 -10.16
CA CYS A 128 -22.66 11.04 -10.26
C CYS A 128 -21.55 10.00 -10.50
N PRO A 129 -20.35 10.43 -10.93
CA PRO A 129 -19.22 9.52 -11.12
C PRO A 129 -18.85 8.78 -9.83
N VAL A 130 -18.51 7.50 -10.00
CA VAL A 130 -18.08 6.62 -8.90
C VAL A 130 -16.67 6.14 -9.19
N ILE A 131 -15.80 6.25 -8.20
CA ILE A 131 -14.38 5.93 -8.30
C ILE A 131 -14.05 4.85 -7.27
N PHE A 132 -13.71 3.66 -7.73
CA PHE A 132 -13.21 2.58 -6.89
C PHE A 132 -11.74 2.83 -6.55
N VAL A 133 -11.44 2.79 -5.26
CA VAL A 133 -10.08 3.00 -4.75
C VAL A 133 -9.68 1.83 -3.86
N PRO A 134 -9.29 0.69 -4.46
CA PRO A 134 -8.78 -0.45 -3.72
C PRO A 134 -7.38 -0.20 -3.13
N THR A 135 -7.08 -0.91 -2.04
CA THR A 135 -5.70 -1.12 -1.58
C THR A 135 -4.93 -1.93 -2.60
N HIS A 136 -3.62 -1.67 -2.77
CA HIS A 136 -2.81 -2.41 -3.74
C HIS A 136 -1.82 -3.35 -3.04
N ARG A 137 -2.10 -4.64 -3.04
CA ARG A 137 -1.30 -5.70 -2.41
C ARG A 137 -0.84 -6.77 -3.40
N SER A 138 -1.61 -7.05 -4.45
CA SER A 138 -1.30 -8.10 -5.43
C SER A 138 -1.70 -7.68 -6.84
N TYR A 139 -1.13 -8.34 -7.86
CA TYR A 139 -1.67 -8.29 -9.22
C TYR A 139 -3.11 -8.82 -9.31
N ALA A 140 -3.57 -9.60 -8.32
CA ALA A 140 -4.93 -10.11 -8.29
C ALA A 140 -5.98 -9.03 -7.97
N ASP A 141 -5.60 -7.88 -7.39
CA ASP A 141 -6.55 -6.91 -6.81
C ASP A 141 -7.61 -6.42 -7.81
N PHE A 142 -7.18 -5.88 -8.95
CA PHE A 142 -8.09 -5.34 -9.97
C PHE A 142 -8.91 -6.42 -10.69
N ILE A 143 -8.34 -7.64 -10.79
CA ILE A 143 -9.02 -8.80 -11.37
C ILE A 143 -10.14 -9.27 -10.43
N GLN A 144 -9.84 -9.39 -9.14
CA GLN A 144 -10.81 -9.77 -8.12
C GLN A 144 -11.92 -8.73 -7.98
N LEU A 145 -11.59 -7.44 -8.01
CA LEU A 145 -12.60 -6.38 -7.98
C LEU A 145 -13.52 -6.44 -9.20
N SER A 146 -12.97 -6.67 -10.40
CA SER A 146 -13.77 -6.89 -11.61
C SER A 146 -14.68 -8.11 -11.51
N TYR A 147 -14.20 -9.19 -10.88
CA TYR A 147 -14.98 -10.42 -10.64
C TYR A 147 -16.12 -10.19 -9.65
N VAL A 148 -15.87 -9.45 -8.57
CA VAL A 148 -16.91 -9.01 -7.63
C VAL A 148 -17.94 -8.12 -8.35
N CYS A 149 -17.50 -7.16 -9.17
CA CYS A 149 -18.41 -6.31 -9.93
C CYS A 149 -19.32 -7.12 -10.86
N PHE A 150 -18.77 -8.08 -11.60
CA PHE A 150 -19.55 -8.99 -12.44
C PHE A 150 -20.54 -9.84 -11.62
N THR A 151 -20.10 -10.37 -10.48
CA THR A 151 -20.93 -11.22 -9.61
C THR A 151 -22.15 -10.46 -9.08
N TYR A 152 -21.95 -9.23 -8.60
CA TYR A 152 -22.97 -8.42 -7.92
C TYR A 152 -23.65 -7.37 -8.81
N ASP A 153 -23.57 -7.53 -10.14
CA ASP A 153 -24.19 -6.65 -11.13
C ASP A 153 -23.82 -5.16 -10.96
N LEU A 154 -22.55 -4.91 -10.68
CA LEU A 154 -21.93 -3.59 -10.82
C LEU A 154 -21.23 -3.49 -12.17
N ALA A 155 -21.22 -2.32 -12.78
CA ALA A 155 -20.45 -2.11 -14.00
C ALA A 155 -18.95 -2.33 -13.73
N ILE A 156 -18.31 -3.19 -14.53
CA ILE A 156 -16.85 -3.38 -14.51
C ILE A 156 -16.19 -2.03 -14.80
N PRO A 157 -15.25 -1.58 -13.94
CA PRO A 157 -14.66 -0.25 -14.02
C PRO A 157 -13.74 -0.10 -15.25
N ALA A 158 -13.49 1.16 -15.64
CA ALA A 158 -12.32 1.48 -16.44
C ALA A 158 -11.10 1.61 -15.50
N ILE A 159 -10.08 0.77 -15.73
CA ILE A 159 -9.01 0.51 -14.75
C ILE A 159 -7.74 1.23 -15.18
N ALA A 160 -7.18 2.06 -14.30
CA ALA A 160 -5.88 2.69 -14.54
C ALA A 160 -4.76 1.66 -14.41
N ALA A 161 -4.01 1.43 -15.50
CA ALA A 161 -2.90 0.48 -15.56
C ALA A 161 -1.59 1.16 -15.98
N GLY A 162 -0.45 0.64 -15.52
CA GLY A 162 0.86 1.10 -15.95
C GLY A 162 1.28 0.51 -17.31
N MET A 163 2.10 1.24 -18.07
CA MET A 163 2.60 0.78 -19.38
C MET A 163 3.41 -0.53 -19.37
N ASP A 164 3.94 -0.97 -18.22
CA ASP A 164 4.68 -2.24 -18.11
C ASP A 164 3.85 -3.43 -18.63
N PHE A 165 2.54 -3.47 -18.33
CA PHE A 165 1.66 -4.53 -18.81
C PHE A 165 1.37 -4.45 -20.31
N TYR A 166 1.36 -3.23 -20.87
CA TYR A 166 1.11 -3.03 -22.29
C TYR A 166 2.25 -3.61 -23.15
N GLN A 167 3.48 -3.55 -22.64
CA GLN A 167 4.67 -4.06 -23.32
C GLN A 167 4.77 -5.60 -23.28
N MET A 168 3.97 -6.27 -22.45
CA MET A 168 3.93 -7.74 -22.40
C MET A 168 3.09 -8.30 -23.57
N TRP A 169 3.68 -9.23 -24.33
CA TRP A 169 3.03 -9.83 -25.50
C TRP A 169 1.68 -10.46 -25.14
N GLY A 170 0.61 -10.00 -25.82
CA GLY A 170 -0.78 -10.45 -25.64
C GLY A 170 -1.49 -9.89 -24.40
N MET A 171 -0.78 -9.70 -23.28
CA MET A 171 -1.38 -9.25 -22.01
C MET A 171 -1.93 -7.82 -22.10
N GLY A 172 -1.23 -6.91 -22.78
CA GLY A 172 -1.69 -5.54 -22.99
C GLY A 172 -3.05 -5.47 -23.67
N THR A 173 -3.25 -6.22 -24.76
CA THR A 173 -4.52 -6.31 -25.48
C THR A 173 -5.60 -6.97 -24.63
N LEU A 174 -5.25 -8.05 -23.92
CA LEU A 174 -6.19 -8.76 -23.05
C LEU A 174 -6.76 -7.87 -21.95
N LEU A 175 -5.88 -7.15 -21.24
CA LEU A 175 -6.29 -6.21 -20.18
C LEU A 175 -7.08 -5.04 -20.76
N ARG A 176 -6.67 -4.51 -21.91
CA ARG A 176 -7.40 -3.45 -22.62
C ARG A 176 -8.84 -3.86 -22.89
N ASP A 177 -9.06 -5.08 -23.37
CA ASP A 177 -10.38 -5.63 -23.68
C ASP A 177 -11.26 -5.87 -22.44
N THR A 178 -10.67 -5.88 -21.24
CA THR A 178 -11.38 -5.94 -19.96
C THR A 178 -11.72 -4.58 -19.37
N GLY A 179 -11.26 -3.47 -19.97
CA GLY A 179 -11.50 -2.11 -19.47
C GLY A 179 -10.26 -1.37 -18.96
N ALA A 180 -9.05 -1.94 -19.09
CA ALA A 180 -7.83 -1.25 -18.67
C ALA A 180 -7.44 -0.14 -19.65
N PHE A 181 -7.13 1.05 -19.12
CA PHE A 181 -6.50 2.16 -19.84
C PHE A 181 -5.09 2.38 -19.29
N PHE A 182 -4.15 2.78 -20.14
CA PHE A 182 -2.73 2.78 -19.78
C PHE A 182 -2.16 4.18 -19.57
N MET A 183 -1.30 4.32 -18.57
CA MET A 183 -0.57 5.54 -18.27
C MET A 183 0.95 5.32 -18.25
N ARG A 184 1.68 6.26 -18.87
CA ARG A 184 3.15 6.32 -18.82
C ARG A 184 3.61 6.71 -17.41
N ARG A 185 4.76 6.18 -16.98
CA ARG A 185 5.35 6.47 -15.66
C ARG A 185 6.12 7.79 -15.60
N SER A 186 6.66 8.26 -16.73
CA SER A 186 7.52 9.43 -16.77
C SER A 186 6.80 10.68 -17.30
N TYR A 187 6.93 11.78 -16.56
CA TYR A 187 6.52 13.10 -17.01
C TYR A 187 7.64 13.71 -17.89
N ASN A 188 7.95 13.08 -19.03
CA ASN A 188 9.09 13.43 -19.88
C ASN A 188 8.85 14.70 -20.73
N ASN A 189 8.43 15.83 -20.15
CA ASN A 189 8.11 17.09 -20.86
C ASN A 189 7.20 16.93 -22.10
N ASP A 190 6.53 15.79 -22.26
CA ASP A 190 5.66 15.46 -23.37
C ASP A 190 4.29 16.09 -23.10
N SER A 191 4.20 17.40 -23.37
CA SER A 191 2.98 18.19 -23.16
C SER A 191 1.82 17.66 -24.01
N LEU A 192 2.10 17.13 -25.21
CA LEU A 192 1.12 16.56 -26.10
C LEU A 192 0.45 15.33 -25.46
N TYR A 193 1.25 14.38 -24.97
CA TYR A 193 0.76 13.21 -24.25
C TYR A 193 0.00 13.58 -22.98
N TRP A 194 0.60 14.37 -22.08
CA TRP A 194 0.00 14.61 -20.76
C TRP A 194 -1.27 15.45 -20.83
N THR A 195 -1.37 16.39 -21.78
CA THR A 195 -2.60 17.14 -22.00
C THR A 195 -3.68 16.24 -22.59
N THR A 196 -3.33 15.36 -23.54
CA THR A 196 -4.24 14.35 -24.10
C THR A 196 -4.75 13.38 -23.04
N PHE A 197 -3.85 12.85 -22.21
CA PHE A 197 -4.19 11.93 -21.12
C PHE A 197 -5.08 12.60 -20.07
N LYS A 198 -4.76 13.82 -19.62
CA LYS A 198 -5.61 14.57 -18.67
C LYS A 198 -7.01 14.80 -19.24
N GLN A 199 -7.11 15.18 -20.51
CA GLN A 199 -8.40 15.38 -21.18
C GLN A 199 -9.19 14.07 -21.29
N TYR A 200 -8.51 12.95 -21.57
CA TYR A 200 -9.12 11.63 -21.61
C TYR A 200 -9.74 11.23 -20.26
N ILE A 201 -9.00 11.40 -19.15
CA ILE A 201 -9.52 11.14 -17.79
C ILE A 201 -10.66 12.08 -17.45
N TYR A 202 -10.51 13.37 -17.75
CA TYR A 202 -11.54 14.37 -17.49
C TYR A 202 -12.87 13.98 -18.17
N GLN A 203 -12.85 13.59 -19.45
CA GLN A 203 -14.06 13.14 -20.13
C GLN A 203 -14.60 11.81 -19.59
N LEU A 204 -13.74 10.90 -19.10
CA LEU A 204 -14.22 9.67 -18.47
C LEU A 204 -15.04 9.98 -17.20
N VAL A 205 -14.67 11.03 -16.47
CA VAL A 205 -15.40 11.46 -15.28
C VAL A 205 -16.66 12.25 -15.67
N THR A 206 -16.60 13.17 -16.63
CA THR A 206 -17.77 14.02 -16.96
C THR A 206 -18.81 13.31 -17.82
N ASN A 207 -18.38 12.49 -18.78
CA ASN A 207 -19.21 11.91 -19.84
C ASN A 207 -19.22 10.37 -19.82
N GLY A 208 -18.45 9.74 -18.93
CA GLY A 208 -18.41 8.29 -18.80
C GLY A 208 -19.58 7.74 -17.98
N GLU A 209 -19.92 6.48 -18.24
CA GLU A 209 -20.96 5.74 -17.50
C GLU A 209 -20.41 4.61 -16.63
N LEU A 210 -19.12 4.29 -16.78
CA LEU A 210 -18.44 3.25 -16.01
C LEU A 210 -17.83 3.86 -14.74
N PRO A 211 -17.73 3.09 -13.66
CA PRO A 211 -16.86 3.47 -12.56
C PRO A 211 -15.41 3.57 -13.06
N LEU A 212 -14.60 4.41 -12.42
CA LEU A 212 -13.14 4.40 -12.61
C LEU A 212 -12.48 3.66 -11.47
N GLU A 213 -11.40 2.93 -11.75
CA GLU A 213 -10.60 2.27 -10.73
C GLU A 213 -9.16 2.77 -10.78
N PHE A 214 -8.62 3.17 -9.63
CA PHE A 214 -7.20 3.45 -9.47
C PHE A 214 -6.73 3.15 -8.05
N PHE A 215 -5.43 2.92 -7.91
CA PHE A 215 -4.80 2.70 -6.61
C PHE A 215 -4.22 4.02 -6.09
N ILE A 216 -4.74 4.53 -4.96
CA ILE A 216 -4.26 5.79 -4.37
C ILE A 216 -2.78 5.74 -3.98
N GLU A 217 -2.27 4.56 -3.67
CA GLU A 217 -0.87 4.27 -3.33
C GLU A 217 0.07 4.42 -4.55
N GLY A 218 -0.47 4.28 -5.77
CA GLY A 218 0.27 4.35 -7.04
C GLY A 218 1.15 3.13 -7.36
N THR A 219 1.37 2.22 -6.40
CA THR A 219 2.12 0.98 -6.57
C THR A 219 1.67 -0.05 -5.53
N ARG A 220 1.97 -1.34 -5.75
CA ARG A 220 1.71 -2.39 -4.74
C ARG A 220 2.55 -2.15 -3.50
N SER A 221 1.97 -2.38 -2.33
CA SER A 221 2.77 -2.45 -1.11
C SER A 221 3.55 -3.75 -1.07
N ARG A 222 4.87 -3.65 -0.94
CA ARG A 222 5.77 -4.82 -0.75
C ARG A 222 5.81 -5.24 0.72
N SER A 223 5.65 -4.27 1.61
CA SER A 223 5.68 -4.48 3.05
C SER A 223 4.34 -4.89 3.66
N GLY A 224 3.26 -4.89 2.89
CA GLY A 224 1.89 -5.12 3.39
C GLY A 224 1.25 -3.91 4.09
N LYS A 225 2.03 -2.86 4.39
CA LYS A 225 1.55 -1.58 4.96
C LYS A 225 0.88 -0.71 3.89
N SER A 226 0.00 0.20 4.29
CA SER A 226 -0.48 1.26 3.38
C SER A 226 0.63 2.24 3.05
N LEU A 227 0.70 2.67 1.78
CA LEU A 227 1.65 3.66 1.32
C LEU A 227 1.05 5.07 1.26
N ALA A 228 1.91 6.10 1.29
CA ALA A 228 1.48 7.48 1.20
C ALA A 228 0.74 7.76 -0.14
N PRO A 229 -0.37 8.51 -0.11
CA PRO A 229 -1.21 8.74 -1.29
C PRO A 229 -0.48 9.52 -2.38
N LYS A 230 -0.73 9.17 -3.64
CA LYS A 230 -0.23 9.86 -4.84
C LYS A 230 -1.35 10.66 -5.48
N TYR A 231 -1.11 11.97 -5.64
CA TYR A 231 -2.17 12.91 -6.04
C TYR A 231 -2.36 13.08 -7.55
N GLY A 232 -1.55 12.42 -8.40
CA GLY A 232 -1.59 12.58 -9.86
C GLY A 232 -2.98 12.32 -10.45
N LEU A 233 -3.42 11.06 -10.48
CA LEU A 233 -4.76 10.69 -10.96
C LEU A 233 -5.87 11.32 -10.12
N LEU A 234 -5.70 11.42 -8.80
CA LEU A 234 -6.68 12.05 -7.91
C LEU A 234 -6.97 13.49 -8.34
N SER A 235 -5.94 14.27 -8.67
CA SER A 235 -6.08 15.66 -9.14
C SER A 235 -6.82 15.74 -10.48
N MET A 236 -6.54 14.80 -11.41
CA MET A 236 -7.20 14.76 -12.71
C MET A 236 -8.69 14.45 -12.58
N ILE A 237 -9.05 13.56 -11.65
CA ILE A 237 -10.44 13.19 -11.36
C ILE A 237 -11.17 14.34 -10.66
N LEU A 238 -10.59 14.89 -9.58
CA LEU A 238 -11.18 15.99 -8.82
C LEU A 238 -11.30 17.29 -9.62
N LYS A 239 -10.50 17.46 -10.69
CA LYS A 239 -10.63 18.59 -11.60
C LYS A 239 -12.05 18.73 -12.14
N ALA A 240 -12.72 17.63 -12.53
CA ALA A 240 -14.10 17.70 -13.01
C ALA A 240 -15.07 18.23 -11.94
N PHE A 241 -14.85 17.86 -10.68
CA PHE A 241 -15.66 18.35 -9.55
C PHE A 241 -15.38 19.82 -9.24
N PHE A 242 -14.11 20.20 -9.10
CA PHE A 242 -13.70 21.57 -8.79
C PHE A 242 -14.16 22.58 -9.84
N LEU A 243 -14.13 22.20 -11.12
CA LEU A 243 -14.60 23.04 -12.24
C LEU A 243 -16.12 23.01 -12.46
N SER A 244 -16.91 22.49 -11.52
CA SER A 244 -18.39 22.44 -11.60
C SER A 244 -18.96 21.63 -12.77
N GLN A 245 -18.24 20.63 -13.24
CA GLN A 245 -18.63 19.83 -14.42
C GLN A 245 -19.42 18.59 -14.05
N VAL A 246 -19.34 18.18 -12.78
CA VAL A 246 -20.16 17.11 -12.19
C VAL A 246 -20.69 17.59 -10.84
N PRO A 247 -21.90 17.18 -10.44
CA PRO A 247 -22.49 17.64 -9.18
C PRO A 247 -21.71 17.17 -7.95
N ASP A 248 -21.16 15.96 -8.02
CA ASP A 248 -20.36 15.30 -6.98
C ASP A 248 -19.47 14.21 -7.62
N ILE A 249 -18.54 13.64 -6.85
CA ILE A 249 -17.80 12.41 -7.17
C ILE A 249 -17.77 11.54 -5.92
N MET A 250 -18.20 10.29 -6.04
CA MET A 250 -18.16 9.32 -4.95
C MET A 250 -16.92 8.45 -5.03
N PHE A 251 -15.99 8.61 -4.09
CA PHE A 251 -14.86 7.70 -3.93
C PHE A 251 -15.28 6.53 -3.05
N VAL A 252 -15.00 5.30 -3.47
CA VAL A 252 -15.33 4.08 -2.73
C VAL A 252 -14.02 3.45 -2.27
N PRO A 253 -13.62 3.67 -1.01
CA PRO A 253 -12.45 3.01 -0.45
C PRO A 253 -12.73 1.51 -0.35
N ILE A 254 -11.85 0.69 -0.91
CA ILE A 254 -11.97 -0.77 -0.89
C ILE A 254 -10.71 -1.35 -0.24
N SER A 255 -10.89 -2.20 0.77
CA SER A 255 -9.79 -2.95 1.39
C SER A 255 -9.81 -4.38 0.87
N ILE A 256 -8.65 -4.88 0.44
CA ILE A 256 -8.46 -6.27 0.02
C ILE A 256 -7.37 -6.88 0.91
N CYS A 257 -7.74 -7.90 1.68
CA CYS A 257 -6.89 -8.59 2.64
C CYS A 257 -6.78 -10.07 2.25
N TYR A 258 -5.57 -10.59 2.18
CA TYR A 258 -5.29 -11.97 1.82
C TYR A 258 -4.73 -12.71 3.03
N ASP A 259 -5.05 -13.98 3.20
CA ASP A 259 -4.25 -14.86 4.04
C ASP A 259 -2.84 -14.95 3.50
N ARG A 260 -2.68 -15.33 2.22
CA ARG A 260 -1.39 -15.46 1.55
C ARG A 260 -1.40 -14.75 0.20
N VAL A 261 -0.37 -13.94 -0.07
CA VAL A 261 -0.23 -13.18 -1.33
C VAL A 261 0.61 -13.97 -2.33
N LEU A 262 0.22 -13.94 -3.62
CA LEU A 262 0.93 -14.67 -4.69
C LEU A 262 2.42 -14.26 -4.80
N GLU A 263 2.72 -13.01 -4.48
CA GLU A 263 4.04 -12.39 -4.63
C GLU A 263 4.90 -12.36 -3.35
N GLU A 264 4.52 -13.04 -2.27
CA GLU A 264 5.19 -12.97 -0.96
C GLU A 264 6.73 -13.18 -1.02
N ASN A 265 7.18 -14.15 -1.82
CA ASN A 265 8.60 -14.48 -1.97
C ASN A 265 9.33 -13.33 -2.67
N LEU A 266 8.75 -12.84 -3.77
CA LEU A 266 9.31 -11.74 -4.55
C LEU A 266 9.45 -10.50 -3.68
N PHE A 267 8.44 -10.15 -2.89
CA PHE A 267 8.49 -8.99 -2.01
C PHE A 267 9.58 -9.13 -0.96
N THR A 268 9.71 -10.31 -0.33
CA THR A 268 10.75 -10.60 0.65
C THR A 268 12.16 -10.41 0.07
N PHE A 269 12.40 -10.92 -1.15
CA PHE A 269 13.67 -10.75 -1.84
C PHE A 269 13.94 -9.29 -2.26
N GLU A 270 12.92 -8.57 -2.73
CA GLU A 270 13.02 -7.14 -3.04
C GLU A 270 13.41 -6.31 -1.80
N HIS A 271 12.84 -6.64 -0.63
CA HIS A 271 13.21 -6.00 0.65
C HIS A 271 14.68 -6.20 1.00
N LEU A 272 15.25 -7.37 0.71
CA LEU A 272 16.66 -7.69 0.97
C LEU A 272 17.62 -7.17 -0.11
N GLY A 273 17.11 -6.52 -1.17
CA GLY A 273 17.93 -5.86 -2.19
C GLY A 273 18.13 -6.65 -3.48
N VAL A 274 17.50 -7.82 -3.59
CA VAL A 274 17.45 -8.60 -4.83
C VAL A 274 16.55 -7.86 -5.83
N PRO A 275 17.04 -7.54 -7.04
CA PRO A 275 16.27 -6.77 -8.00
C PRO A 275 15.06 -7.56 -8.49
N LYS A 276 13.95 -6.84 -8.69
CA LYS A 276 12.76 -7.40 -9.31
C LYS A 276 13.10 -7.97 -10.70
N PRO A 277 12.69 -9.19 -11.04
CA PRO A 277 12.83 -9.72 -12.39
C PRO A 277 11.99 -8.88 -13.36
N LYS A 278 12.47 -8.67 -14.58
CA LYS A 278 11.66 -8.03 -15.63
C LYS A 278 10.39 -8.87 -15.85
N GLU A 279 9.24 -8.19 -15.86
CA GLU A 279 7.96 -8.83 -16.19
C GLU A 279 8.07 -9.40 -17.61
N SER A 280 7.97 -10.71 -17.72
CA SER A 280 8.12 -11.42 -18.99
C SER A 280 7.03 -12.47 -19.12
N THR A 281 6.62 -12.73 -20.36
CA THR A 281 5.58 -13.74 -20.67
C THR A 281 6.00 -15.13 -20.18
N SER A 282 7.28 -15.48 -20.29
CA SER A 282 7.82 -16.75 -19.77
C SER A 282 7.83 -16.82 -18.24
N GLY A 283 8.10 -15.71 -17.56
CA GLY A 283 7.98 -15.60 -16.10
C GLY A 283 6.55 -15.81 -15.62
N PHE A 284 5.58 -15.21 -16.30
CA PHE A 284 4.14 -15.38 -16.02
C PHE A 284 3.67 -16.83 -16.25
N LEU A 285 4.12 -17.49 -17.32
CA LEU A 285 3.76 -18.89 -17.55
C LEU A 285 4.39 -19.84 -16.51
N LYS A 286 5.62 -19.56 -16.07
CA LYS A 286 6.27 -20.34 -14.98
C LYS A 286 5.57 -20.14 -13.64
N SER A 287 5.06 -18.93 -13.35
CA SER A 287 4.31 -18.66 -12.11
C SER A 287 2.94 -19.35 -12.06
N MET A 288 2.44 -19.88 -13.18
CA MET A 288 1.23 -20.73 -13.17
C MET A 288 1.41 -22.04 -12.38
N LYS A 289 2.65 -22.49 -12.13
CA LYS A 289 2.90 -23.63 -11.22
C LYS A 289 2.43 -23.34 -9.79
N ILE A 290 2.45 -22.07 -9.39
CA ILE A 290 2.03 -21.59 -8.08
C ILE A 290 0.49 -21.75 -7.92
N LEU A 291 -0.28 -21.83 -9.02
CA LEU A 291 -1.72 -22.15 -8.97
C LEU A 291 -2.06 -23.59 -8.53
N LYS A 292 -1.06 -24.37 -8.11
CA LYS A 292 -1.25 -25.65 -7.40
C LYS A 292 -1.27 -25.48 -5.88
N GLU A 293 -0.86 -24.33 -5.37
CA GLU A 293 -0.82 -24.02 -3.94
C GLU A 293 -2.17 -23.49 -3.44
N LYS A 294 -2.37 -23.59 -2.13
CA LYS A 294 -3.51 -22.99 -1.43
C LYS A 294 -3.11 -21.64 -0.87
N PHE A 295 -3.93 -20.62 -1.13
CA PHE A 295 -3.70 -19.23 -0.72
C PHE A 295 -4.57 -18.75 0.43
N GLY A 296 -5.37 -19.65 1.01
CA GLY A 296 -6.28 -19.33 2.11
C GLY A 296 -7.46 -18.47 1.66
N ASP A 297 -7.98 -17.69 2.59
CA ASP A 297 -9.14 -16.82 2.40
C ASP A 297 -8.71 -15.44 1.89
N THR A 298 -9.59 -14.77 1.14
CA THR A 298 -9.45 -13.37 0.76
C THR A 298 -10.69 -12.60 1.18
N TYR A 299 -10.49 -11.43 1.79
CA TYR A 299 -11.55 -10.55 2.25
C TYR A 299 -11.54 -9.27 1.43
N VAL A 300 -12.69 -8.94 0.85
CA VAL A 300 -12.92 -7.69 0.12
C VAL A 300 -13.94 -6.88 0.90
N HIS A 301 -13.59 -5.65 1.27
CA HIS A 301 -14.47 -4.75 2.01
C HIS A 301 -14.71 -3.45 1.25
N PHE A 302 -15.95 -3.20 0.87
CA PHE A 302 -16.44 -1.92 0.35
C PHE A 302 -16.83 -1.01 1.51
N ALA A 303 -16.01 0.01 1.77
CA ALA A 303 -16.30 1.00 2.80
C ALA A 303 -17.44 1.94 2.35
N PRO A 304 -18.06 2.69 3.28
CA PRO A 304 -19.01 3.74 2.92
C PRO A 304 -18.40 4.71 1.89
N PRO A 305 -19.09 4.98 0.77
CA PRO A 305 -18.58 5.91 -0.24
C PRO A 305 -18.40 7.33 0.33
N LEU A 306 -17.26 7.94 0.03
CA LEU A 306 -16.88 9.30 0.40
C LEU A 306 -17.31 10.28 -0.70
N SER A 307 -18.15 11.26 -0.36
CA SER A 307 -18.57 12.33 -1.27
C SER A 307 -17.52 13.43 -1.32
N ALA A 308 -17.08 13.80 -2.53
CA ALA A 308 -16.22 14.97 -2.73
C ALA A 308 -16.94 16.26 -2.30
N LYS A 309 -18.25 16.35 -2.57
CA LYS A 309 -19.09 17.47 -2.14
C LYS A 309 -19.12 17.63 -0.62
N GLU A 310 -19.29 16.55 0.13
CA GLU A 310 -19.30 16.61 1.60
C GLU A 310 -17.91 16.93 2.17
N ILE A 311 -16.85 16.29 1.66
CA ILE A 311 -15.48 16.51 2.17
C ILE A 311 -15.02 17.95 1.94
N PHE A 312 -15.31 18.49 0.76
CA PHE A 312 -14.89 19.84 0.37
C PHE A 312 -15.95 20.92 0.65
N ALA A 313 -17.05 20.57 1.33
CA ALA A 313 -18.02 21.55 1.80
C ALA A 313 -17.31 22.67 2.57
N ASP A 314 -17.66 23.91 2.23
CA ASP A 314 -17.15 25.18 2.79
C ASP A 314 -15.63 25.42 2.67
N LYS A 315 -14.90 24.55 1.96
CA LYS A 315 -13.43 24.67 1.77
C LYS A 315 -13.04 25.29 0.42
N MET A 316 -14.01 25.48 -0.47
CA MET A 316 -13.77 25.99 -1.82
C MET A 316 -15.01 26.68 -2.40
N ASP A 317 -14.77 27.77 -3.13
CA ASP A 317 -15.76 28.39 -3.99
C ASP A 317 -15.60 27.87 -5.42
N ARG A 318 -16.58 27.09 -5.85
CA ARG A 318 -16.64 26.48 -7.19
C ARG A 318 -16.99 27.47 -8.30
N SER A 319 -17.45 28.67 -7.95
CA SER A 319 -17.81 29.72 -8.90
C SER A 319 -16.58 30.47 -9.44
N ALA A 320 -15.42 30.33 -8.77
CA ALA A 320 -14.17 31.00 -9.15
C ALA A 320 -13.74 30.72 -10.60
N HIS A 321 -14.16 29.59 -11.18
CA HIS A 321 -13.83 29.21 -12.55
C HIS A 321 -14.83 29.73 -13.60
N ASN A 322 -15.98 30.29 -13.20
CA ASN A 322 -17.07 30.64 -14.12
C ASN A 322 -16.72 31.72 -15.16
N LEU A 323 -15.69 32.52 -14.90
CA LEU A 323 -15.28 33.64 -15.77
C LEU A 323 -14.33 33.22 -16.90
N ALA A 324 -13.69 32.06 -16.81
CA ALA A 324 -12.75 31.57 -17.81
C ALA A 324 -13.38 30.49 -18.72
N PRO A 325 -13.00 30.38 -19.99
CA PRO A 325 -13.44 29.26 -20.83
C PRO A 325 -12.99 27.91 -20.25
N LEU A 326 -13.90 26.93 -20.20
CA LEU A 326 -13.66 25.62 -19.57
C LEU A 326 -12.36 24.92 -20.00
N HIS A 327 -12.00 25.03 -21.28
CA HIS A 327 -10.79 24.40 -21.82
C HIS A 327 -9.49 25.11 -21.37
N GLN A 328 -9.55 26.33 -20.86
CA GLN A 328 -8.40 27.06 -20.32
C GLN A 328 -8.29 26.93 -18.79
N GLN A 329 -9.35 26.49 -18.11
CA GLN A 329 -9.38 26.33 -16.67
C GLN A 329 -8.41 25.24 -16.18
N GLU A 330 -7.65 25.56 -15.14
CA GLU A 330 -6.74 24.66 -14.44
C GLU A 330 -6.91 24.82 -12.93
N LEU A 331 -6.48 23.79 -12.17
CA LEU A 331 -6.57 23.85 -10.72
C LEU A 331 -5.63 24.91 -10.15
N THR A 332 -6.20 25.76 -9.30
CA THR A 332 -5.49 26.75 -8.49
C THR A 332 -4.59 26.07 -7.45
N ASN A 333 -3.64 26.83 -6.88
CA ASN A 333 -2.78 26.30 -5.81
C ASN A 333 -3.58 25.98 -4.53
N GLN A 334 -4.64 26.72 -4.26
CA GLN A 334 -5.56 26.46 -3.16
C GLN A 334 -6.31 25.14 -3.36
N GLU A 335 -6.82 24.87 -4.56
CA GLU A 335 -7.48 23.58 -4.83
C GLU A 335 -6.51 22.40 -4.76
N LYS A 336 -5.27 22.59 -5.22
CA LYS A 336 -4.22 21.57 -5.11
C LYS A 336 -3.86 21.26 -3.65
N SER A 337 -3.91 22.25 -2.74
CA SER A 337 -3.63 22.03 -1.32
C SER A 337 -4.73 21.24 -0.60
N LEU A 338 -5.91 21.09 -1.21
CA LEU A 338 -7.01 20.27 -0.68
C LEU A 338 -6.90 18.78 -1.06
N LEU A 339 -6.10 18.42 -2.07
CA LEU A 339 -5.93 17.02 -2.52
C LEU A 339 -5.51 16.05 -1.40
N PRO A 340 -4.59 16.42 -0.47
CA PRO A 340 -4.23 15.58 0.67
C PRO A 340 -5.42 15.18 1.54
N ILE A 341 -6.40 16.07 1.74
CA ILE A 341 -7.58 15.78 2.58
C ILE A 341 -8.32 14.56 2.05
N MET A 342 -8.60 14.51 0.73
CA MET A 342 -9.26 13.36 0.11
C MET A 342 -8.37 12.12 0.11
N GLY A 343 -7.09 12.26 -0.26
CA GLY A 343 -6.16 11.13 -0.32
C GLY A 343 -5.99 10.42 1.04
N HIS A 344 -5.81 11.19 2.11
CA HIS A 344 -5.72 10.65 3.47
C HIS A 344 -7.06 10.16 4.02
N SER A 345 -8.20 10.76 3.63
CA SER A 345 -9.52 10.26 4.00
C SER A 345 -9.83 8.89 3.41
N ILE A 346 -9.48 8.68 2.13
CA ILE A 346 -9.56 7.37 1.48
C ILE A 346 -8.71 6.35 2.23
N LEU A 347 -7.45 6.69 2.52
CA LEU A 347 -6.50 5.79 3.18
C LEU A 347 -6.95 5.43 4.62
N LYS A 348 -7.39 6.41 5.42
CA LYS A 348 -7.94 6.19 6.77
C LYS A 348 -9.18 5.29 6.71
N SER A 349 -10.02 5.44 5.68
CA SER A 349 -11.18 4.57 5.46
C SER A 349 -10.77 3.14 5.07
N GLN A 350 -9.79 2.95 4.19
CA GLN A 350 -9.25 1.63 3.83
C GLN A 350 -8.67 0.91 5.05
N GLN A 351 -7.87 1.62 5.87
CA GLN A 351 -7.28 1.10 7.10
C GLN A 351 -8.36 0.66 8.11
N LYS A 352 -9.29 1.57 8.46
CA LYS A 352 -10.39 1.30 9.39
C LYS A 352 -11.25 0.08 9.01
N HIS A 353 -11.38 -0.18 7.71
CA HIS A 353 -12.20 -1.26 7.20
C HIS A 353 -11.42 -2.49 6.74
N SER A 354 -10.11 -2.53 7.01
CA SER A 354 -9.29 -3.72 6.76
C SER A 354 -9.66 -4.88 7.68
N VAL A 355 -9.41 -6.09 7.18
CA VAL A 355 -9.52 -7.34 7.94
C VAL A 355 -8.13 -7.75 8.38
N ILE A 356 -7.98 -8.10 9.66
CA ILE A 356 -6.74 -8.67 10.18
C ILE A 356 -6.92 -10.17 10.25
N THR A 357 -6.16 -10.92 9.47
CA THR A 357 -6.27 -12.38 9.40
C THR A 357 -5.69 -13.03 10.65
N VAL A 358 -6.07 -14.29 10.89
CA VAL A 358 -5.53 -15.09 12.00
C VAL A 358 -4.01 -15.19 11.89
N PHE A 359 -3.47 -15.33 10.67
CA PHE A 359 -2.03 -15.41 10.46
C PHE A 359 -1.30 -14.09 10.74
N ASN A 360 -1.93 -12.93 10.56
CA ASN A 360 -1.33 -11.66 10.97
C ASN A 360 -1.04 -11.64 12.48
N LEU A 361 -1.96 -12.17 13.30
CA LEU A 361 -1.75 -12.29 14.76
C LEU A 361 -0.67 -13.31 15.09
N ILE A 362 -0.67 -14.48 14.43
CA ILE A 362 0.38 -15.50 14.59
C ILE A 362 1.75 -14.89 14.29
N ALA A 363 1.87 -14.14 13.19
CA ALA A 363 3.12 -13.47 12.82
C ALA A 363 3.60 -12.49 13.89
N MET A 364 2.69 -11.66 14.43
CA MET A 364 3.02 -10.73 15.52
C MET A 364 3.52 -11.45 16.78
N ILE A 365 2.89 -12.58 17.13
CA ILE A 365 3.26 -13.40 18.30
C ILE A 365 4.61 -14.08 18.09
N LEU A 366 4.87 -14.62 16.90
CA LEU A 366 6.14 -15.24 16.56
C LEU A 366 7.28 -14.21 16.55
N ASN A 367 7.06 -12.98 16.04
CA ASN A 367 8.02 -11.89 16.13
C ASN A 367 8.38 -11.56 17.60
N ASP A 368 7.38 -11.43 18.47
CA ASP A 368 7.65 -11.24 19.90
C ASP A 368 8.39 -12.42 20.55
N ASN A 369 8.07 -13.66 20.16
CA ASN A 369 8.77 -14.85 20.68
C ASN A 369 10.25 -14.83 20.29
N LEU A 370 10.55 -14.49 19.04
CA LEU A 370 11.92 -14.36 18.53
C LEU A 370 12.70 -13.23 19.22
N SER A 371 12.05 -12.09 19.48
CA SER A 371 12.66 -10.96 20.21
C SER A 371 13.01 -11.31 21.67
N ARG A 372 12.47 -12.42 22.21
CA ARG A 372 12.80 -12.98 23.53
C ARG A 372 13.74 -14.18 23.43
N GLU A 373 14.35 -14.40 22.26
CA GLU A 373 15.26 -15.51 21.98
C GLU A 373 14.62 -16.90 22.18
N ASN A 374 13.28 -16.96 22.16
CA ASN A 374 12.55 -18.21 22.18
C ASN A 374 12.18 -18.62 20.74
N THR A 375 12.69 -19.77 20.31
CA THR A 375 12.57 -20.23 18.92
C THR A 375 11.34 -21.12 18.67
N ALA A 376 10.65 -21.55 19.73
CA ALA A 376 9.50 -22.43 19.61
C ALA A 376 8.37 -22.00 20.57
N LEU A 377 7.12 -22.20 20.14
CA LEU A 377 5.93 -21.95 20.93
C LEU A 377 5.00 -23.15 20.81
N THR A 378 4.44 -23.63 21.93
CA THR A 378 3.45 -24.71 21.87
C THR A 378 2.16 -24.21 21.21
N LEU A 379 1.36 -25.11 20.63
CA LEU A 379 0.06 -24.73 20.06
C LEU A 379 -0.87 -24.14 21.13
N GLY A 380 -0.81 -24.63 22.37
CA GLY A 380 -1.55 -24.09 23.50
C GLY A 380 -1.17 -22.64 23.82
N GLU A 381 0.13 -22.37 24.01
CA GLU A 381 0.62 -21.00 24.27
C GLU A 381 0.32 -20.04 23.11
N LEU A 382 0.46 -20.51 21.86
CA LEU A 382 0.10 -19.71 20.68
C LEU A 382 -1.38 -19.31 20.72
N HIS A 383 -2.25 -20.26 21.03
CA HIS A 383 -3.68 -20.05 21.07
C HIS A 383 -4.09 -19.06 22.17
N GLU A 384 -3.55 -19.21 23.38
CA GLU A 384 -3.81 -18.28 24.50
C GLU A 384 -3.37 -16.85 24.16
N ARG A 385 -2.15 -16.70 23.62
CA ARG A 385 -1.62 -15.39 23.21
C ARG A 385 -2.40 -14.78 22.06
N LEU A 386 -2.91 -15.62 21.14
CA LEU A 386 -3.74 -15.18 20.02
C LEU A 386 -5.08 -14.64 20.51
N ILE A 387 -5.75 -15.30 21.45
CA ILE A 387 -6.99 -14.80 22.05
C ILE A 387 -6.76 -13.46 22.76
N PHE A 388 -5.67 -13.36 23.54
CA PHE A 388 -5.30 -12.10 24.19
C PHE A 388 -5.08 -10.97 23.19
N LEU A 389 -4.30 -11.22 22.13
CA LEU A 389 -3.98 -10.22 21.13
C LEU A 389 -5.22 -9.85 20.30
N LYS A 390 -6.07 -10.83 19.95
CA LYS A 390 -7.36 -10.61 19.28
C LYS A 390 -8.21 -9.62 20.07
N ASN A 391 -8.44 -9.91 21.35
CA ASN A 391 -9.27 -9.05 22.21
C ASN A 391 -8.68 -7.63 22.30
N SER A 392 -7.36 -7.52 22.37
CA SER A 392 -6.66 -6.23 22.40
C SER A 392 -6.85 -5.45 21.09
N LEU A 393 -6.69 -6.09 19.93
CA LEU A 393 -6.85 -5.44 18.61
C LEU A 393 -8.32 -5.12 18.27
N GLU A 394 -9.28 -5.93 18.73
CA GLU A 394 -10.72 -5.63 18.59
C GLU A 394 -11.11 -4.37 19.36
N VAL A 395 -10.50 -4.12 20.53
CA VAL A 395 -10.65 -2.86 21.27
C VAL A 395 -10.11 -1.66 20.47
N MET A 396 -9.12 -1.87 19.60
CA MET A 396 -8.58 -0.88 18.67
C MET A 396 -9.42 -0.74 17.38
N GLY A 397 -10.50 -1.51 17.22
CA GLY A 397 -11.40 -1.46 16.07
C GLY A 397 -11.09 -2.46 14.96
N ALA A 398 -10.19 -3.42 15.19
CA ALA A 398 -9.92 -4.48 14.23
C ALA A 398 -11.14 -5.40 14.05
N TYR A 399 -11.27 -5.97 12.86
CA TYR A 399 -12.11 -7.14 12.63
C TYR A 399 -11.23 -8.34 12.31
N ILE A 400 -11.36 -9.40 13.12
CA ILE A 400 -10.55 -10.60 13.04
C ILE A 400 -11.50 -11.80 12.85
N PRO A 401 -11.46 -12.51 11.72
CA PRO A 401 -12.34 -13.63 11.41
C PRO A 401 -11.85 -14.91 12.10
N TYR A 402 -11.81 -14.89 13.44
CA TYR A 402 -11.43 -16.02 14.28
C TYR A 402 -12.65 -16.54 15.05
N LYS A 403 -12.90 -17.85 14.96
CA LYS A 403 -14.00 -18.54 15.64
C LYS A 403 -13.50 -19.52 16.69
N ASN A 404 -12.48 -20.32 16.36
CA ASN A 404 -12.00 -21.39 17.22
C ASN A 404 -10.54 -21.77 16.91
N GLN A 405 -10.01 -22.76 17.64
CA GLN A 405 -8.65 -23.26 17.46
C GLN A 405 -8.38 -23.87 16.06
N GLU A 406 -9.40 -24.36 15.36
CA GLU A 406 -9.27 -24.90 14.00
C GLU A 406 -8.79 -23.81 13.01
N ASP A 407 -9.22 -22.56 13.20
CA ASP A 407 -8.76 -21.45 12.37
C ASP A 407 -7.25 -21.20 12.52
N VAL A 408 -6.67 -21.48 13.69
CA VAL A 408 -5.22 -21.40 13.92
C VAL A 408 -4.52 -22.49 13.10
N LEU A 409 -5.01 -23.73 13.15
CA LEU A 409 -4.44 -24.83 12.37
C LEU A 409 -4.58 -24.60 10.86
N LYS A 410 -5.72 -24.08 10.42
CA LYS A 410 -5.94 -23.68 9.02
C LYS A 410 -4.94 -22.60 8.60
N ALA A 411 -4.78 -21.55 9.41
CA ALA A 411 -3.84 -20.47 9.13
C ALA A 411 -2.39 -20.98 9.03
N LEU A 412 -1.96 -21.85 9.95
CA LEU A 412 -0.64 -22.51 9.89
C LEU A 412 -0.48 -23.37 8.63
N SER A 413 -1.53 -24.11 8.23
CA SER A 413 -1.50 -24.97 7.05
C SER A 413 -1.38 -24.19 5.72
N VAL A 414 -2.01 -23.01 5.62
CA VAL A 414 -1.91 -22.14 4.44
C VAL A 414 -0.49 -21.59 4.28
N HIS A 415 0.22 -21.40 5.40
CA HIS A 415 1.57 -20.85 5.46
C HIS A 415 2.62 -21.93 5.73
N SER A 416 2.39 -23.16 5.27
CA SER A 416 3.29 -24.30 5.48
C SER A 416 4.66 -24.14 4.81
N ASN A 417 4.82 -23.12 3.95
CA ASN A 417 6.11 -22.71 3.37
C ASN A 417 6.97 -21.88 4.33
N LEU A 418 6.38 -21.30 5.37
CA LEU A 418 7.04 -20.42 6.34
C LEU A 418 7.08 -21.03 7.74
N VAL A 419 6.03 -21.76 8.14
CA VAL A 419 5.92 -22.36 9.48
C VAL A 419 5.58 -23.84 9.40
N GLN A 420 6.04 -24.60 10.39
CA GLN A 420 5.72 -26.02 10.55
C GLN A 420 5.40 -26.35 12.01
N VAL A 421 4.52 -27.34 12.21
CA VAL A 421 4.20 -27.87 13.53
C VAL A 421 4.92 -29.20 13.72
N VAL A 422 5.81 -29.27 14.71
CA VAL A 422 6.59 -30.48 15.04
C VAL A 422 6.42 -30.76 16.53
N LYS A 423 5.89 -31.93 16.89
CA LYS A 423 5.66 -32.35 18.28
C LYS A 423 4.95 -31.25 19.12
N ASP A 424 3.82 -30.75 18.60
CA ASP A 424 3.01 -29.67 19.21
C ASP A 424 3.67 -28.28 19.28
N LYS A 425 4.88 -28.12 18.72
CA LYS A 425 5.58 -26.83 18.68
C LYS A 425 5.53 -26.23 17.28
N VAL A 426 5.18 -24.94 17.22
CA VAL A 426 5.21 -24.13 16.00
C VAL A 426 6.62 -23.58 15.82
N ASN A 427 7.24 -23.92 14.69
CA ASN A 427 8.60 -23.52 14.34
C ASN A 427 8.60 -22.82 12.98
N ILE A 428 9.53 -21.89 12.80
CA ILE A 428 9.78 -21.24 11.51
C ILE A 428 10.70 -22.12 10.66
N ILE A 429 10.42 -22.20 9.37
CA ILE A 429 11.20 -22.97 8.42
C ILE A 429 12.33 -22.09 7.86
N PHE A 430 13.58 -22.51 8.09
CA PHE A 430 14.76 -21.88 7.53
C PHE A 430 15.30 -22.76 6.40
N ASN A 431 15.04 -22.36 5.16
CA ASN A 431 15.54 -23.04 3.97
C ASN A 431 16.86 -22.44 3.52
N SER A 432 17.72 -23.26 2.92
CA SER A 432 18.90 -22.74 2.21
C SER A 432 18.45 -21.90 1.02
N VAL A 433 18.97 -20.69 0.94
CA VAL A 433 18.70 -19.76 -0.16
C VAL A 433 19.95 -19.70 -1.02
N VAL A 434 19.91 -20.37 -2.17
CA VAL A 434 20.95 -20.22 -3.20
C VAL A 434 20.48 -19.14 -4.16
N LEU A 435 21.01 -17.93 -4.01
CA LEU A 435 20.88 -16.91 -5.04
C LEU A 435 21.69 -17.42 -6.25
N GLY A 436 21.05 -17.56 -7.42
CA GLY A 436 21.79 -17.89 -8.65
C GLY A 436 22.80 -16.78 -9.01
N ASP A 437 23.39 -16.83 -10.21
CA ASP A 437 24.37 -15.84 -10.70
C ASP A 437 23.75 -14.44 -10.93
N ILE A 438 23.36 -13.76 -9.86
CA ILE A 438 22.93 -12.37 -9.89
C ILE A 438 24.19 -11.52 -9.89
N LYS A 439 24.46 -10.83 -11.00
CA LYS A 439 25.57 -9.88 -11.04
C LYS A 439 25.37 -8.84 -9.93
N THR A 440 26.36 -8.69 -9.05
CA THR A 440 26.35 -7.74 -7.93
C THR A 440 26.09 -6.29 -8.38
N SER A 441 26.43 -5.95 -9.62
CA SER A 441 26.13 -4.65 -10.25
C SER A 441 24.62 -4.35 -10.34
N HIS A 442 23.76 -5.37 -10.41
CA HIS A 442 22.30 -5.21 -10.48
C HIS A 442 21.62 -5.15 -9.11
N LEU A 443 22.34 -5.43 -8.02
CA LEU A 443 21.80 -5.29 -6.67
C LEU A 443 21.62 -3.80 -6.32
N LYS A 444 20.53 -3.49 -5.63
CA LYS A 444 20.24 -2.14 -5.14
C LYS A 444 20.96 -1.82 -3.82
N GLY A 445 21.32 -2.85 -3.06
CA GLY A 445 22.01 -2.75 -1.77
C GLY A 445 23.24 -3.66 -1.71
N HIS A 446 23.59 -4.07 -0.50
CA HIS A 446 24.70 -4.99 -0.22
C HIS A 446 24.39 -6.41 -0.70
N ALA A 447 25.42 -7.13 -1.13
CA ALA A 447 25.33 -8.55 -1.45
C ALA A 447 25.41 -9.35 -0.14
N LEU A 448 24.27 -9.55 0.51
CA LEU A 448 24.15 -10.31 1.74
C LEU A 448 24.66 -11.74 1.56
N THR A 449 25.34 -12.28 2.58
CA THR A 449 25.84 -13.66 2.57
C THR A 449 24.71 -14.69 2.55
N ASP A 450 24.96 -15.89 2.01
CA ASP A 450 23.98 -16.98 1.96
C ASP A 450 23.44 -17.35 3.36
N LYS A 451 24.30 -17.27 4.38
CA LYS A 451 23.93 -17.46 5.79
C LYS A 451 22.90 -16.40 6.23
N THR A 452 23.18 -15.13 5.96
CA THR A 452 22.25 -14.03 6.27
C THR A 452 20.97 -14.16 5.49
N MET A 453 21.02 -14.48 4.19
CA MET A 453 19.83 -14.65 3.35
C MET A 453 18.94 -15.78 3.86
N SER A 454 19.51 -16.95 4.17
CA SER A 454 18.77 -18.11 4.67
C SER A 454 18.08 -17.83 6.01
N ARG A 455 18.69 -17.00 6.88
CA ARG A 455 18.09 -16.53 8.14
C ARG A 455 17.06 -15.42 7.94
N SER A 456 17.33 -14.48 7.03
CA SER A 456 16.57 -13.23 6.90
C SER A 456 15.28 -13.40 6.11
N VAL A 457 15.28 -14.22 5.06
CA VAL A 457 14.11 -14.42 4.18
C VAL A 457 12.84 -14.80 4.98
N PRO A 458 12.82 -15.87 5.80
CA PRO A 458 11.61 -16.22 6.54
C PRO A 458 11.22 -15.16 7.57
N LEU A 459 12.17 -14.49 8.22
CA LEU A 459 11.88 -13.48 9.25
C LEU A 459 11.38 -12.16 8.66
N VAL A 460 11.89 -11.77 7.49
CA VAL A 460 11.36 -10.63 6.72
C VAL A 460 9.95 -10.94 6.23
N MET A 461 9.72 -12.15 5.70
CA MET A 461 8.39 -12.58 5.26
C MET A 461 7.39 -12.59 6.43
N LEU A 462 7.79 -13.09 7.60
CA LEU A 462 6.99 -13.07 8.82
C LEU A 462 6.60 -11.65 9.21
N GLN A 463 7.54 -10.70 9.19
CA GLN A 463 7.24 -9.30 9.46
C GLN A 463 6.31 -8.67 8.41
N ILE A 464 6.43 -9.02 7.12
CA ILE A 464 5.47 -8.60 6.08
C ILE A 464 4.05 -9.07 6.44
N TYR A 465 3.89 -10.25 7.03
CA TYR A 465 2.60 -10.73 7.53
C TYR A 465 2.14 -10.06 8.84
N ALA A 466 3.03 -9.52 9.67
CA ALA A 466 2.63 -8.75 10.85
C ALA A 466 2.21 -7.31 10.51
N ASN A 467 2.82 -6.74 9.46
CA ASN A 467 2.68 -5.33 9.08
C ASN A 467 1.26 -4.82 8.83
N PRO A 468 0.30 -5.59 8.25
CA PRO A 468 -1.06 -5.13 8.05
C PRO A 468 -1.75 -4.65 9.32
N ALA A 469 -1.38 -5.18 10.50
CA ALA A 469 -1.98 -4.79 11.77
C ALA A 469 -1.39 -3.48 12.36
N ILE A 470 -0.21 -3.03 11.91
CA ILE A 470 0.53 -1.92 12.55
C ILE A 470 -0.30 -0.63 12.61
N HIS A 471 -1.09 -0.33 11.59
CA HIS A 471 -1.88 0.90 11.54
C HIS A 471 -2.91 1.02 12.68
N LEU A 472 -3.28 -0.08 13.33
CA LEU A 472 -4.22 -0.09 14.46
C LEU A 472 -3.58 0.40 15.76
N TYR A 473 -2.27 0.19 15.92
CA TYR A 473 -1.59 0.35 17.20
C TYR A 473 -0.35 1.23 17.15
N ILE A 474 0.09 1.71 15.98
CA ILE A 474 1.35 2.46 15.86
C ILE A 474 1.37 3.70 16.74
N ASP A 475 0.26 4.44 16.82
CA ASP A 475 0.19 5.64 17.63
C ASP A 475 0.30 5.33 19.12
N LEU A 476 -0.40 4.29 19.59
CA LEU A 476 -0.24 3.78 20.96
C LEU A 476 1.19 3.29 21.20
N CYS A 477 1.79 2.60 20.23
CA CYS A 477 3.12 2.06 20.35
C CYS A 477 4.16 3.18 20.48
N PHE A 478 4.03 4.28 19.73
CA PHE A 478 4.90 5.45 19.92
C PHE A 478 4.80 6.03 21.32
N VAL A 479 3.59 6.17 21.85
CA VAL A 479 3.40 6.64 23.23
C VAL A 479 4.05 5.69 24.24
N VAL A 480 3.82 4.38 24.10
CA VAL A 480 4.42 3.34 24.95
C VAL A 480 5.94 3.34 24.85
N THR A 481 6.51 3.46 23.65
CA THR A 481 7.96 3.56 23.44
C THR A 481 8.55 4.78 24.14
N ILE A 482 7.88 5.93 24.08
CA ILE A 482 8.34 7.14 24.77
C ILE A 482 8.32 6.94 26.30
N LEU A 483 7.23 6.39 26.83
CA LEU A 483 7.04 6.19 28.28
C LEU A 483 7.92 5.07 28.86
N ARG A 484 8.35 4.10 28.05
CA ARG A 484 9.31 3.07 28.47
C ARG A 484 10.67 3.62 28.85
N VAL A 485 11.10 4.69 28.17
CA VAL A 485 12.39 5.34 28.41
C VAL A 485 12.27 6.44 29.45
N ASN A 486 11.10 7.07 29.53
CA ASN A 486 10.83 8.16 30.46
C ASN A 486 9.60 7.84 31.31
N PRO A 487 9.79 7.40 32.56
CA PRO A 487 8.73 6.76 33.33
C PRO A 487 7.56 7.69 33.67
N GLU A 488 7.79 9.00 33.78
CA GLU A 488 6.73 9.97 34.05
C GLU A 488 6.89 11.24 33.20
N LEU A 489 5.90 11.55 32.37
CA LEU A 489 5.91 12.71 31.47
C LEU A 489 4.60 13.50 31.53
N THR A 490 4.69 14.82 31.36
CA THR A 490 3.52 15.68 31.13
C THR A 490 2.95 15.45 29.73
N LYS A 491 1.66 15.78 29.54
CA LYS A 491 0.98 15.66 28.23
C LYS A 491 1.73 16.40 27.11
N ASP A 492 2.26 17.59 27.39
CA ASP A 492 2.89 18.44 26.38
C ASP A 492 4.25 17.90 25.93
N VAL A 493 5.07 17.40 26.86
CA VAL A 493 6.35 16.77 26.53
C VAL A 493 6.13 15.48 25.75
N LEU A 494 5.14 14.69 26.16
CA LEU A 494 4.77 13.46 25.48
C LEU A 494 4.26 13.74 24.05
N PHE A 495 3.39 14.75 23.88
CA PHE A 495 2.90 15.17 22.57
C PHE A 495 4.02 15.62 21.63
N ARG A 496 5.00 16.38 22.15
CA ARG A 496 6.15 16.86 21.36
C ARG A 496 6.97 15.69 20.81
N ARG A 497 7.25 14.70 21.66
CA ARG A 497 8.02 13.50 21.28
C ARG A 497 7.22 12.58 20.34
N PHE A 498 5.93 12.42 20.61
CA PHE A 498 5.02 11.70 19.72
C PHE A 498 4.98 12.33 18.32
N SER A 499 4.82 13.65 18.26
CA SER A 499 4.80 14.42 17.02
C SER A 499 6.11 14.29 16.25
N PHE A 500 7.25 14.27 16.96
CA PHE A 500 8.56 14.02 16.36
C PHE A 500 8.60 12.64 15.69
N LEU A 501 8.21 11.56 16.39
CA LEU A 501 8.18 10.21 15.81
C LEU A 501 7.22 10.12 14.61
N LYS A 502 6.03 10.73 14.69
CA LYS A 502 5.07 10.78 13.58
C LYS A 502 5.63 11.49 12.35
N LYS A 503 6.39 12.57 12.54
CA LYS A 503 7.07 13.28 11.44
C LYS A 503 8.16 12.40 10.83
N ILE A 504 9.08 11.87 11.64
CA ILE A 504 10.20 11.05 11.16
C ILE A 504 9.72 9.79 10.45
N PHE A 505 8.73 9.08 10.99
CA PHE A 505 8.16 7.88 10.37
C PHE A 505 6.98 8.17 9.41
N SER A 506 6.79 9.42 8.98
CA SER A 506 5.61 9.84 8.20
C SER A 506 5.39 9.07 6.89
N LEU A 507 6.45 8.56 6.27
CA LEU A 507 6.38 7.71 5.08
C LEU A 507 6.31 6.21 5.38
N GLU A 508 6.78 5.78 6.56
CA GLU A 508 6.76 4.38 7.01
C GLU A 508 5.38 4.00 7.55
N PHE A 509 4.80 4.86 8.38
CA PHE A 509 3.48 4.73 8.99
C PHE A 509 2.65 5.96 8.66
N VAL A 510 2.28 6.07 7.38
CA VAL A 510 1.57 7.19 6.74
C VAL A 510 0.87 8.14 7.72
N SER A 511 1.46 9.32 7.92
CA SER A 511 0.96 10.34 8.83
C SER A 511 0.40 11.54 8.06
N TYR A 512 -0.64 12.19 8.61
CA TYR A 512 -1.17 13.46 8.09
C TYR A 512 -1.13 14.53 9.18
N GLU A 513 -0.31 15.57 8.98
CA GLU A 513 0.00 16.55 10.03
C GLU A 513 -1.24 17.18 10.71
N PRO A 514 -2.31 17.55 9.99
CA PRO A 514 -3.52 18.09 10.62
C PRO A 514 -4.24 17.13 11.59
N TRP A 515 -3.95 15.82 11.55
CA TRP A 515 -4.59 14.82 12.41
C TRP A 515 -3.71 14.35 13.57
N ILE A 516 -2.43 14.75 13.65
CA ILE A 516 -1.49 14.25 14.67
C ILE A 516 -2.01 14.50 16.10
N ASN A 517 -2.65 15.65 16.35
CA ASN A 517 -3.21 15.94 17.67
C ASN A 517 -4.40 15.03 18.02
N GLU A 518 -5.30 14.78 17.07
CA GLU A 518 -6.43 13.85 17.26
C GLU A 518 -5.91 12.42 17.49
N GLU A 519 -4.96 11.98 16.67
CA GLU A 519 -4.32 10.67 16.78
C GLU A 519 -3.62 10.48 18.13
N PHE A 520 -2.93 11.51 18.62
CA PHE A 520 -2.30 11.49 19.94
C PHE A 520 -3.32 11.32 21.07
N VAL A 521 -4.40 12.11 21.05
CA VAL A 521 -5.45 12.02 22.08
C VAL A 521 -6.11 10.63 22.05
N ASN A 522 -6.44 10.12 20.87
CA ASN A 522 -6.99 8.78 20.70
C ASN A 522 -6.02 7.70 21.22
N ALA A 523 -4.71 7.85 21.00
CA ALA A 523 -3.71 6.92 21.50
C ALA A 523 -3.62 6.89 23.04
N LEU A 524 -3.76 8.05 23.71
CA LEU A 524 -3.81 8.13 25.17
C LEU A 524 -5.07 7.46 25.74
N GLU A 525 -6.23 7.72 25.14
CA GLU A 525 -7.50 7.10 25.54
C GLU A 525 -7.44 5.58 25.37
N LEU A 526 -6.98 5.12 24.21
CA LEU A 526 -6.82 3.70 23.90
C LEU A 526 -5.81 3.03 24.84
N GLY A 527 -4.66 3.65 25.09
CA GLY A 527 -3.64 3.12 25.98
C GLY A 527 -4.08 3.01 27.43
N THR A 528 -4.90 3.96 27.90
CA THR A 528 -5.54 3.90 29.23
C THR A 528 -6.54 2.75 29.28
N LYS A 529 -7.39 2.61 28.26
CA LYS A 529 -8.39 1.53 28.16
C LYS A 529 -7.76 0.14 28.14
N LEU A 530 -6.62 -0.02 27.46
CA LEU A 530 -5.87 -1.27 27.36
C LEU A 530 -4.89 -1.50 28.53
N LYS A 531 -4.82 -0.56 29.49
CA LYS A 531 -3.87 -0.57 30.61
C LYS A 531 -2.40 -0.62 30.17
N SER A 532 -2.12 -0.15 28.96
CA SER A 532 -0.75 0.05 28.44
C SER A 532 -0.13 1.33 28.98
N ILE A 533 -0.95 2.29 29.40
CA ILE A 533 -0.55 3.59 29.95
C ILE A 533 -1.40 3.86 31.19
N THR A 534 -0.83 4.53 32.18
CA THR A 534 -1.54 5.05 33.35
C THR A 534 -1.37 6.55 33.47
N ARG A 535 -2.36 7.23 34.07
CA ARG A 535 -2.35 8.67 34.30
C ARG A 535 -2.54 8.95 35.80
N THR A 536 -1.56 9.57 36.43
CA THR A 536 -1.57 9.91 37.86
C THR A 536 -1.13 11.36 38.02
N ASN A 537 -1.90 12.17 38.75
CA ASN A 537 -1.57 13.59 39.01
C ASN A 537 -1.20 14.42 37.75
N GLY A 538 -1.82 14.12 36.60
CA GLY A 538 -1.53 14.80 35.33
C GLY A 538 -0.29 14.30 34.57
N LEU A 539 0.48 13.39 35.15
CA LEU A 539 1.60 12.70 34.51
C LEU A 539 1.13 11.37 33.90
N TYR A 540 1.76 11.02 32.77
CA TYR A 540 1.56 9.75 32.08
C TYR A 540 2.77 8.86 32.32
N SER A 541 2.50 7.57 32.56
CA SER A 541 3.50 6.54 32.82
C SER A 541 3.12 5.22 32.15
N ILE A 542 4.07 4.29 32.06
CA ILE A 542 3.81 2.96 31.52
C ILE A 542 2.82 2.20 32.41
N GLY A 543 1.82 1.57 31.78
CA GLY A 543 0.83 0.74 32.47
C GLY A 543 1.32 -0.69 32.72
N ASN A 544 0.45 -1.52 33.30
CA ASN A 544 0.80 -2.88 33.72
C ASN A 544 0.63 -3.96 32.63
N ASN A 545 0.16 -3.60 31.43
CA ASN A 545 -0.02 -4.53 30.32
C ASN A 545 1.30 -4.83 29.58
N ASN A 546 2.25 -5.45 30.28
CA ASN A 546 3.59 -5.74 29.76
C ASN A 546 3.56 -6.65 28.53
N LEU A 547 2.66 -7.64 28.49
CA LEU A 547 2.55 -8.57 27.37
C LEU A 547 2.19 -7.82 26.08
N LEU A 548 1.14 -6.99 26.10
CA LEU A 548 0.77 -6.19 24.93
C LEU A 548 1.90 -5.26 24.54
N ASN A 549 2.43 -4.49 25.51
CA ASN A 549 3.49 -3.51 25.24
C ASN A 549 4.72 -4.16 24.59
N ASN A 550 5.09 -5.38 24.99
CA ASN A 550 6.20 -6.13 24.40
C ASN A 550 5.89 -6.57 22.96
N ILE A 551 4.69 -7.10 22.72
CA ILE A 551 4.25 -7.49 21.37
C ILE A 551 4.23 -6.28 20.43
N LEU A 552 3.74 -5.12 20.90
CA LEU A 552 3.71 -3.92 20.06
C LEU A 552 5.14 -3.48 19.68
N TRP A 553 6.05 -3.45 20.65
CA TRP A 553 7.44 -3.06 20.43
C TRP A 553 8.20 -4.01 19.51
N SER A 554 8.13 -5.33 19.74
CA SER A 554 8.86 -6.32 18.94
C SER A 554 8.50 -6.24 17.45
N ASN A 555 7.26 -5.84 17.14
CA ASN A 555 6.78 -5.70 15.78
C ASN A 555 7.13 -4.35 15.12
N ILE A 556 7.72 -3.40 15.87
CA ILE A 556 8.19 -2.11 15.32
C ILE A 556 9.69 -1.82 15.52
N GLU A 557 10.37 -2.55 16.40
CA GLU A 557 11.78 -2.36 16.77
C GLU A 557 12.69 -2.32 15.53
N ALA A 558 12.46 -3.22 14.56
CA ALA A 558 13.24 -3.28 13.33
C ALA A 558 13.26 -1.96 12.53
N TYR A 559 12.17 -1.19 12.53
CA TYR A 559 12.08 0.09 11.83
C TYR A 559 12.91 1.17 12.50
N PHE A 560 12.93 1.20 13.83
CA PHE A 560 13.80 2.09 14.59
C PHE A 560 15.27 1.78 14.29
N LEU A 561 15.63 0.49 14.21
CA LEU A 561 16.97 0.05 13.84
C LEU A 561 17.36 0.46 12.41
N SER A 562 16.47 0.27 11.42
CA SER A 562 16.71 0.74 10.05
C SER A 562 16.98 2.24 10.00
N TYR A 563 16.11 3.03 10.62
CA TYR A 563 16.23 4.49 10.62
C TYR A 563 17.50 4.95 11.32
N TYR A 564 17.79 4.34 12.46
CA TYR A 564 18.98 4.63 13.22
C TYR A 564 20.26 4.32 12.45
N SER A 565 20.33 3.19 11.73
CA SER A 565 21.48 2.86 10.89
C SER A 565 21.77 3.91 9.82
N ILE A 566 20.72 4.49 9.23
CA ILE A 566 20.85 5.60 8.26
C ILE A 566 21.34 6.87 8.95
N LEU A 567 20.80 7.21 10.12
CA LEU A 567 21.22 8.40 10.87
C LEU A 567 22.70 8.30 11.28
N THR A 568 23.16 7.13 11.73
CA THR A 568 24.57 6.88 12.05
C THR A 568 25.47 7.10 10.83
N ILE A 569 25.09 6.56 9.67
CA ILE A 569 25.85 6.76 8.43
C ILE A 569 25.88 8.24 8.06
N LEU A 570 24.73 8.92 8.03
CA LEU A 570 24.66 10.33 7.64
C LEU A 570 25.41 11.26 8.60
N LYS A 571 25.57 10.88 9.87
CA LYS A 571 26.36 11.63 10.86
C LYS A 571 27.85 11.64 10.51
N ASP A 572 28.37 10.52 10.02
CA ASP A 572 29.82 10.32 9.81
C ASP A 572 30.31 10.85 8.46
N PHE A 573 29.41 11.29 7.56
CA PHE A 573 29.78 11.83 6.25
C PHE A 573 29.32 13.28 6.08
N SER A 574 30.30 14.19 5.98
CA SER A 574 30.10 15.61 5.64
C SER A 574 29.95 15.87 4.13
N ASN A 575 30.10 14.83 3.30
CA ASN A 575 30.13 14.95 1.84
C ASN A 575 28.89 14.35 1.17
N LEU A 576 28.67 14.75 -0.08
CA LEU A 576 27.61 14.23 -0.94
C LEU A 576 27.72 12.70 -1.13
N LEU A 577 26.77 11.95 -0.59
CA LEU A 577 26.73 10.48 -0.69
C LEU A 577 25.72 10.02 -1.74
N ASP A 578 26.09 9.02 -2.55
CA ASP A 578 25.13 8.37 -3.44
C ASP A 578 24.22 7.40 -2.66
N GLU A 579 22.96 7.32 -3.10
CA GLU A 579 21.91 6.52 -2.46
C GLU A 579 22.28 5.04 -2.31
N LYS A 580 22.93 4.45 -3.33
CA LYS A 580 23.31 3.03 -3.32
C LYS A 580 24.38 2.78 -2.24
N SER A 581 25.37 3.65 -2.13
CA SER A 581 26.41 3.54 -1.11
C SER A 581 25.84 3.61 0.31
N ILE A 582 24.84 4.46 0.55
CA ILE A 582 24.16 4.52 1.86
C ILE A 582 23.50 3.17 2.18
N TYR A 583 22.74 2.59 1.24
CA TYR A 583 22.11 1.28 1.44
C TYR A 583 23.12 0.16 1.69
N VAL A 584 24.22 0.14 0.93
CA VAL A 584 25.28 -0.87 1.08
C VAL A 584 25.88 -0.78 2.48
N LYS A 585 26.28 0.42 2.94
CA LYS A 585 26.87 0.61 4.27
C LYS A 585 25.91 0.24 5.39
N ALA A 586 24.63 0.61 5.26
CA ALA A 586 23.60 0.28 6.24
C ALA A 586 23.40 -1.23 6.38
N GLN A 587 23.24 -1.92 5.24
CA GLN A 587 23.06 -3.38 5.24
C GLN A 587 24.32 -4.12 5.72
N GLN A 588 25.53 -3.65 5.39
CA GLN A 588 26.78 -4.23 5.90
C GLN A 588 26.86 -4.14 7.43
N ALA A 589 26.61 -2.95 7.99
CA ALA A 589 26.64 -2.75 9.43
C ALA A 589 25.62 -3.65 10.15
N LEU A 590 24.40 -3.73 9.62
CA LEU A 590 23.33 -4.57 10.16
C LEU A 590 23.62 -6.07 10.00
N GLU A 591 24.19 -6.50 8.87
CA GLU A 591 24.53 -7.91 8.61
C GLU A 591 25.58 -8.42 9.60
N ILE A 592 26.61 -7.62 9.88
CA ILE A 592 27.66 -7.96 10.86
C ILE A 592 27.01 -8.22 12.22
N GLN A 593 26.10 -7.35 12.64
CA GLN A 593 25.42 -7.46 13.94
C GLN A 593 24.44 -8.63 13.99
N ILE A 594 23.65 -8.85 12.92
CA ILE A 594 22.73 -10.01 12.83
C ILE A 594 23.48 -11.35 12.91
N ASN A 595 24.72 -11.39 12.41
CA ASN A 595 25.56 -12.59 12.43
C ASN A 595 26.40 -12.74 13.71
N ASN A 596 26.47 -11.71 14.55
CA ASN A 596 27.26 -11.75 15.78
C ASN A 596 26.49 -12.51 16.88
N MET A 597 26.98 -13.71 17.22
CA MET A 597 26.35 -14.61 18.19
C MET A 597 26.36 -14.07 19.63
N ASN A 598 27.17 -13.06 19.93
CA ASN A 598 27.29 -12.45 21.26
C ASN A 598 26.34 -11.26 21.48
N THR A 599 25.52 -10.92 20.48
CA THR A 599 24.62 -9.77 20.54
C THR A 599 23.17 -10.19 20.74
N THR A 600 22.42 -9.34 21.45
CA THR A 600 20.96 -9.45 21.57
C THR A 600 20.32 -9.63 20.19
N PHE A 601 19.30 -10.47 20.08
CA PHE A 601 18.60 -10.70 18.80
C PHE A 601 18.25 -9.38 18.07
N ILE A 602 18.78 -9.23 16.85
CA ILE A 602 18.43 -8.16 15.92
C ILE A 602 17.51 -8.72 14.85
N HIS A 603 16.33 -8.13 14.74
CA HIS A 603 15.33 -8.57 13.78
C HIS A 603 15.77 -8.26 12.32
N PRO A 604 15.91 -9.26 11.43
CA PRO A 604 16.47 -9.05 10.09
C PRO A 604 15.69 -8.12 9.16
N TYR A 605 14.43 -7.81 9.48
CA TYR A 605 13.68 -6.77 8.78
C TYR A 605 14.37 -5.39 8.83
N SER A 606 15.29 -5.16 9.77
CA SER A 606 16.12 -3.95 9.78
C SER A 606 16.94 -3.76 8.48
N LEU A 607 17.26 -4.86 7.77
CA LEU A 607 17.95 -4.86 6.46
C LEU A 607 17.07 -4.39 5.30
N SER A 608 15.78 -4.16 5.53
CA SER A 608 14.81 -3.82 4.49
C SER A 608 15.18 -2.53 3.76
N LEU A 609 15.49 -2.61 2.46
CA LEU A 609 15.70 -1.44 1.60
C LEU A 609 14.49 -0.51 1.56
N ASP A 610 13.26 -1.03 1.68
CA ASP A 610 12.05 -0.21 1.73
C ASP A 610 12.08 0.77 2.93
N SER A 611 12.34 0.27 4.14
CA SER A 611 12.46 1.09 5.34
C SER A 611 13.65 2.05 5.32
N LEU A 612 14.82 1.59 4.86
CA LEU A 612 15.99 2.46 4.67
C LEU A 612 15.69 3.60 3.68
N ASN A 613 14.99 3.30 2.59
CA ASN A 613 14.55 4.29 1.61
C ASN A 613 13.45 5.23 2.18
N ASN A 614 12.52 4.73 2.98
CA ASN A 614 11.52 5.56 3.65
C ASN A 614 12.16 6.55 4.63
N CYS A 615 13.22 6.14 5.34
CA CYS A 615 14.02 7.03 6.18
C CYS A 615 14.59 8.20 5.37
N LEU A 616 15.35 7.91 4.30
CA LEU A 616 15.95 8.95 3.45
C LEU A 616 14.90 9.88 2.84
N ASN A 617 13.81 9.33 2.31
CA ASN A 617 12.75 10.16 1.71
C ASN A 617 12.01 10.99 2.78
N SER A 618 11.86 10.50 4.01
CA SER A 618 11.23 11.25 5.10
C SER A 618 12.11 12.40 5.57
N LEU A 619 13.41 12.15 5.78
CA LEU A 619 14.39 13.20 6.08
C LEU A 619 14.43 14.26 4.96
N SER A 620 14.33 13.83 3.70
CA SER A 620 14.28 14.75 2.56
C SER A 620 12.98 15.56 2.50
N LEU A 621 11.83 14.95 2.80
CA LEU A 621 10.54 15.63 2.88
C LEU A 621 10.55 16.72 3.95
N GLN A 622 11.24 16.48 5.06
CA GLN A 622 11.44 17.44 6.15
C GLN A 622 12.56 18.46 5.88
N LYS A 623 13.22 18.38 4.71
CA LYS A 623 14.36 19.23 4.33
C LYS A 623 15.57 19.13 5.28
N ILE A 624 15.71 18.01 6.01
CA ILE A 624 16.89 17.69 6.83
C ILE A 624 18.05 17.28 5.93
N ILE A 625 17.75 16.56 4.84
CA ILE A 625 18.70 16.21 3.78
C ILE A 625 18.22 16.73 2.43
N ILE A 626 19.15 17.14 1.58
CA ILE A 626 18.89 17.64 0.24
C ILE A 626 19.14 16.51 -0.76
N LYS A 627 18.08 16.11 -1.47
CA LYS A 627 18.13 15.10 -2.53
C LYS A 627 18.44 15.76 -3.86
N THR A 628 19.54 15.37 -4.50
CA THR A 628 19.92 15.83 -5.85
C THR A 628 20.07 14.65 -6.81
N ARG A 629 19.81 14.87 -8.10
CA ARG A 629 19.98 13.85 -9.14
C ARG A 629 21.07 14.29 -10.11
N ARG A 630 22.10 13.47 -10.30
CA ARG A 630 23.23 13.69 -11.23
C ARG A 630 23.53 12.39 -11.95
N ASP A 631 23.68 12.40 -13.28
CA ASP A 631 24.01 11.23 -14.11
C ASP A 631 23.15 9.99 -13.83
N ASN A 632 21.83 10.19 -13.71
CA ASN A 632 20.85 9.14 -13.33
C ASN A 632 21.07 8.48 -11.95
N LYS A 633 21.95 9.00 -11.12
CA LYS A 633 22.14 8.63 -9.72
C LYS A 633 21.53 9.67 -8.79
N ILE A 634 21.11 9.22 -7.61
CA ILE A 634 20.58 10.05 -6.56
C ILE A 634 21.66 10.25 -5.51
N TYR A 635 21.82 11.49 -5.08
CA TYR A 635 22.77 11.91 -4.08
C TYR A 635 22.07 12.67 -2.95
N TYR A 636 22.60 12.53 -1.74
CA TYR A 636 22.11 13.19 -0.55
C TYR A 636 23.21 14.05 0.08
N ASP A 637 22.82 15.27 0.44
CA ASP A 637 23.63 16.19 1.24
C ASP A 637 22.90 16.43 2.58
N ALA A 638 23.62 16.35 3.69
CA ALA A 638 23.03 16.26 5.02
C ALA A 638 23.54 17.36 5.95
N ASN A 639 22.64 17.99 6.71
CA ASN A 639 23.03 18.85 7.82
C ASN A 639 23.44 17.98 9.02
N THR A 640 24.74 17.77 9.20
CA THR A 640 25.30 16.87 10.22
C THR A 640 24.90 17.25 11.65
N ILE A 641 24.72 18.54 11.95
CA ILE A 641 24.28 19.03 13.26
C ILE A 641 22.86 18.54 13.55
N VAL A 642 21.94 18.77 12.61
CA VAL A 642 20.54 18.35 12.76
C VAL A 642 20.42 16.82 12.80
N ILE A 643 21.20 16.11 11.99
CA ILE A 643 21.25 14.64 12.03
C ILE A 643 21.75 14.15 13.40
N GLN A 644 22.75 14.80 13.99
CA GLN A 644 23.26 14.46 15.32
C GLN A 644 22.20 14.66 16.40
N GLU A 645 21.45 15.76 16.38
CA GLU A 645 20.34 16.00 17.32
C GLU A 645 19.24 14.94 17.20
N ILE A 646 18.88 14.57 15.97
CA ILE A 646 17.89 13.50 15.70
C ILE A 646 18.42 12.15 16.19
N SER A 647 19.69 11.84 15.92
CA SER A 647 20.33 10.60 16.37
C SER A 647 20.31 10.49 17.90
N GLN A 648 20.62 11.57 18.61
CA GLN A 648 20.57 11.61 20.08
C GLN A 648 19.16 11.35 20.63
N GLN A 649 18.12 11.80 19.93
CA GLN A 649 16.74 11.46 20.31
C GLN A 649 16.40 9.99 20.07
N PHE A 650 16.99 9.35 19.05
CA PHE A 650 16.81 7.92 18.80
C PHE A 650 17.60 7.03 19.77
N ASP A 651 18.76 7.47 20.25
CA ASP A 651 19.56 6.75 21.25
C ASP A 651 18.74 6.40 22.50
N LEU A 652 17.76 7.25 22.85
CA LEU A 652 16.81 7.01 23.94
C LEU A 652 16.00 5.73 23.74
N TYR A 653 15.56 5.45 22.51
CA TYR A 653 14.62 4.37 22.22
C TYR A 653 15.29 3.03 21.90
N ILE A 654 16.58 3.04 21.60
CA ILE A 654 17.34 1.86 21.16
C ILE A 654 18.26 1.42 22.30
N THR A 655 17.67 0.96 23.41
CA THR A 655 18.41 0.54 24.61
C THR A 655 19.20 -0.76 24.41
N LYS A 656 18.76 -1.65 23.51
CA LYS A 656 19.48 -2.88 23.16
C LYS A 656 20.76 -2.63 22.35
N LEU A 657 21.02 -1.40 21.91
CA LEU A 657 22.28 -1.04 21.27
C LEU A 657 23.07 0.00 22.07
N GLN A 658 23.54 -0.41 23.25
CA GLN A 658 24.92 -0.08 23.63
C GLN A 658 25.96 -0.68 22.64
N LEU A 659 25.52 -1.54 21.71
CA LEU A 659 26.30 -2.15 20.62
C LEU A 659 26.49 -1.28 19.36
N VAL A 660 25.82 -0.13 19.21
CA VAL A 660 26.09 0.79 18.09
C VAL A 660 27.47 1.42 18.18
N ILE A 661 28.01 1.52 19.40
CA ILE A 661 29.34 2.09 19.64
C ILE A 661 30.43 1.28 18.90
N GLU A 662 30.19 0.00 18.55
CA GLU A 662 31.12 -0.80 17.73
C GLU A 662 30.94 -0.61 16.21
N CYS A 663 29.77 -0.16 15.72
CA CYS A 663 29.65 0.28 14.32
C CYS A 663 30.59 1.47 14.03
N HIS A 664 30.87 2.31 15.04
CA HIS A 664 31.81 3.43 14.94
C HIS A 664 33.27 2.97 14.70
N GLN A 665 33.67 1.80 15.20
CA GLN A 665 35.00 1.24 14.97
C GLN A 665 35.10 0.46 13.64
N ILE A 666 33.98 -0.07 13.13
CA ILE A 666 33.92 -0.84 11.89
C ILE A 666 33.76 0.08 10.67
N LEU A 667 32.93 1.13 10.76
CA LEU A 667 32.75 2.12 9.69
C LEU A 667 33.99 3.01 9.47
N ASN A 668 34.86 3.15 10.47
CA ASN A 668 36.18 3.79 10.32
C ASN A 668 37.28 2.84 9.79
N LYS A 669 37.03 1.52 9.75
CA LYS A 669 37.93 0.50 9.20
C LYS A 669 37.59 0.09 7.76
N LEU A 670 36.42 0.47 7.26
CA LEU A 670 35.92 0.28 5.89
C LEU A 670 35.99 1.60 5.12
#